data_AF-A0A954VQI7-F1
#
_entry.id   AF-A0A954VQI7-F1
#
_cell.length_a   1.000
_cell.length_b   1.000
_cell.length_c   1.000
_cell.angle_alpha   90.00
_cell.angle_beta   90.00
_cell.angle_gamma   90.00
#
_symmetry.space_group_name_H-M   'P 1'
#
loop_
_entity.id
_entity.type
_entity.pdbx_description
1 polymer ?
#
loop_
_entity_poly.entity_id
_entity_poly.type
_entity_poly.pdbx_seq_one_letter_code
_entity_poly.pdbx_strand_id
1 'polypeptide(L)'
;MSKSNRKKRLRINPEVPNRPQTTASWLKPMIFMVIVLAVVGSVSFCFWLEKQNLIEGRSGRQLPESREAPLGTVGSVVEPETRYFTSGNLTLVWDKIKPEIASQVQPISIRSNIQHSDLAGAQSCQNCHKENYSHWFEHSHHWMNALATESTILGDFVSQYKMHYLGGIATFFRHGDSYRMRFERADLVREYEIHQTIGSRFYQYYVGVGLEGPEPAGHDYYGEDHVLPFGYWIERKTWVPIVHVSEELDDFHRWQPVETLKPLADREGVEGVGRSRGVVDHTVDVALVYARACNYCHTTFPLGDMMVRMPERIGPHLKEKTLFSLSDYVANNHAEIWDGKQNTFEFTNQQIQSMTGQFIAFDAREKAHSLGVACEACHLGCREHAEHESIKPTFRPQSPNLYTFDDPHQMPTQATAANVNSICGRCHSGDRPTYAAGMATWNSTEFTDAMRGKCFQQASCVDCHDPHTSIGSKWKKSAHEDDASCLKCHEVFRQANVRALHTRHQAGSEGDSCMNCHMPKINEGMQDVVRTHTIFSPTNAPMIESNQPNACNLCHLDKSIDWTLGYLREWYNKSYSSTAIGQNYRDRSAPMAQEWLRQNHEPTRLVVAAAIQQKGANWALPDIIPLLDDPYLMNRQFAQLCVESLSGSKLDERFGYWYYMSGAERTKLVSLISQELAGR
;
A
#
# COMPACT_ATOMS: atom_id res chain seq x y z
N MET A 1 57.66 7.00 46.31
CA MET A 1 58.64 5.89 46.25
C MET A 1 58.85 5.55 44.78
N SER A 2 60.08 5.60 44.22
CA SER A 2 61.00 4.45 44.04
C SER A 2 60.38 3.29 43.22
N LYS A 3 60.84 2.88 42.02
CA LYS A 3 62.10 3.13 41.27
C LYS A 3 61.93 3.01 39.74
N SER A 4 62.87 3.64 39.03
CA SER A 4 63.45 3.33 37.69
C SER A 4 63.66 1.84 37.36
N ASN A 5 63.67 1.37 36.09
CA ASN A 5 64.69 1.51 35.01
C ASN A 5 64.14 0.88 33.68
N ARG A 6 64.67 0.98 32.43
CA ARG A 6 65.84 1.67 31.81
C ARG A 6 65.61 2.05 30.29
N LYS A 7 66.62 1.88 29.41
CA LYS A 7 66.73 2.20 27.95
C LYS A 7 67.14 0.91 27.17
N LYS A 8 67.19 0.77 25.83
CA LYS A 8 67.57 1.61 24.64
C LYS A 8 66.75 1.12 23.40
N ARG A 9 66.49 1.83 22.27
CA ARG A 9 67.34 2.44 21.20
C ARG A 9 68.37 1.47 20.57
N LEU A 10 68.57 1.35 19.25
CA LEU A 10 68.58 2.35 18.16
C LEU A 10 67.96 1.90 16.80
N ARG A 11 67.97 2.80 15.79
CA ARG A 11 67.63 2.60 14.35
C ARG A 11 68.81 1.98 13.55
N ILE A 12 68.54 1.49 12.33
CA ILE A 12 69.23 1.86 11.06
C ILE A 12 68.39 1.39 9.85
N ASN A 13 68.52 2.09 8.71
CA ASN A 13 68.02 1.82 7.34
C ASN A 13 69.10 2.44 6.39
N PRO A 14 69.35 2.03 5.12
CA PRO A 14 68.35 2.07 4.03
C PRO A 14 68.54 1.05 2.85
N GLU A 15 67.71 1.22 1.78
CA GLU A 15 67.93 0.92 0.33
C GLU A 15 68.22 -0.54 -0.16
N VAL A 16 67.49 -1.17 -1.13
CA VAL A 16 67.18 -0.88 -2.58
C VAL A 16 68.35 -1.31 -3.52
N PRO A 17 68.19 -1.95 -4.73
CA PRO A 17 67.04 -2.00 -5.68
C PRO A 17 66.68 -3.34 -6.43
N ASN A 18 65.58 -3.30 -7.20
CA ASN A 18 65.27 -3.90 -8.55
C ASN A 18 65.19 -5.42 -8.93
N ARG A 19 64.07 -5.70 -9.66
CA ARG A 19 63.74 -6.55 -10.86
C ARG A 19 64.86 -7.28 -11.66
N PRO A 20 64.57 -8.29 -12.56
CA PRO A 20 63.32 -8.64 -13.31
C PRO A 20 62.81 -10.10 -13.08
N GLN A 21 61.73 -10.68 -13.65
CA GLN A 21 60.75 -10.45 -14.77
C GLN A 21 60.99 -11.27 -16.08
N THR A 22 59.89 -11.84 -16.66
CA THR A 22 59.76 -12.61 -17.95
C THR A 22 60.18 -14.11 -17.90
N THR A 23 59.72 -15.07 -18.73
CA THR A 23 58.95 -15.09 -20.02
C THR A 23 57.86 -16.22 -20.14
N ALA A 24 56.97 -16.04 -21.13
CA ALA A 24 56.12 -16.94 -21.96
C ALA A 24 56.44 -18.46 -22.10
N SER A 25 55.59 -19.40 -22.64
CA SER A 25 54.13 -19.50 -22.96
C SER A 25 53.77 -20.88 -23.62
N TRP A 26 52.47 -21.14 -23.92
CA TRP A 26 51.87 -22.20 -24.80
C TRP A 26 51.42 -23.59 -24.24
N LEU A 27 50.45 -24.17 -24.98
CA LEU A 27 49.98 -25.58 -25.08
C LEU A 27 49.01 -26.18 -24.01
N LYS A 28 47.73 -26.28 -24.44
CA LYS A 28 46.79 -27.41 -24.20
C LYS A 28 47.14 -28.56 -25.21
N PRO A 29 46.52 -29.78 -25.22
CA PRO A 29 45.29 -30.22 -24.53
C PRO A 29 45.25 -31.69 -23.99
N MET A 30 44.07 -32.08 -23.48
CA MET A 30 43.46 -33.43 -23.50
C MET A 30 44.24 -34.66 -22.95
N ILE A 31 43.81 -35.16 -21.78
CA ILE A 31 43.00 -36.39 -21.58
C ILE A 31 42.88 -36.65 -20.07
N PHE A 32 41.66 -36.63 -19.53
CA PHE A 32 41.08 -37.74 -18.74
C PHE A 32 39.60 -37.48 -18.45
N MET A 33 38.79 -38.53 -18.53
CA MET A 33 37.36 -38.54 -18.22
C MET A 33 37.04 -39.85 -17.46
N VAL A 34 35.83 -39.95 -16.93
CA VAL A 34 35.19 -41.15 -16.34
C VAL A 34 35.60 -41.47 -14.88
N ILE A 35 34.59 -41.87 -14.09
CA ILE A 35 34.62 -42.43 -12.72
C ILE A 35 35.05 -41.51 -11.54
N VAL A 36 34.25 -40.48 -11.24
CA VAL A 36 33.70 -40.26 -9.87
C VAL A 36 32.33 -39.58 -10.00
N LEU A 37 31.24 -40.35 -10.08
CA LEU A 37 29.87 -39.80 -10.02
C LEU A 37 28.86 -40.87 -9.54
N ALA A 38 28.94 -41.22 -8.25
CA ALA A 38 28.00 -42.10 -7.55
C ALA A 38 28.01 -41.84 -6.03
N VAL A 39 27.08 -42.45 -5.30
CA VAL A 39 27.00 -42.58 -3.82
C VAL A 39 26.44 -41.40 -3.01
N VAL A 40 26.61 -40.12 -3.38
CA VAL A 40 26.14 -38.99 -2.53
C VAL A 40 24.72 -38.46 -2.89
N GLY A 41 24.12 -38.93 -4.00
CA GLY A 41 22.82 -38.41 -4.49
C GLY A 41 21.55 -39.06 -3.95
N SER A 42 21.64 -40.15 -3.17
CA SER A 42 20.58 -41.17 -3.14
C SER A 42 19.67 -41.20 -1.90
N VAL A 43 19.81 -40.29 -0.94
CA VAL A 43 19.02 -40.30 0.32
C VAL A 43 18.11 -39.08 0.46
N SER A 44 18.57 -37.89 0.05
CA SER A 44 17.80 -36.64 0.19
C SER A 44 16.69 -36.44 -0.86
N PHE A 45 16.62 -37.27 -1.90
CA PHE A 45 15.70 -37.07 -3.02
C PHE A 45 14.32 -37.73 -2.81
N CYS A 46 14.24 -38.82 -2.04
CA CYS A 46 12.98 -39.52 -1.79
C CYS A 46 12.00 -38.68 -0.95
N PHE A 47 12.49 -38.04 0.14
CA PHE A 47 11.67 -37.18 1.01
C PHE A 47 11.21 -35.86 0.35
N TRP A 48 11.74 -35.51 -0.83
CA TRP A 48 11.35 -34.28 -1.53
C TRP A 48 10.23 -34.52 -2.56
N LEU A 49 10.28 -35.65 -3.28
CA LEU A 49 9.25 -35.99 -4.28
C LEU A 49 7.91 -36.39 -3.64
N GLU A 50 7.92 -37.02 -2.47
CA GLU A 50 6.70 -37.53 -1.83
C GLU A 50 5.74 -36.41 -1.40
N LYS A 51 6.25 -35.20 -1.07
CA LYS A 51 5.45 -34.01 -0.77
C LYS A 51 4.98 -33.21 -1.99
N GLN A 52 5.44 -33.51 -3.21
CA GLN A 52 4.97 -32.81 -4.43
C GLN A 52 3.87 -33.57 -5.18
N ASN A 53 3.64 -34.86 -4.90
CA ASN A 53 2.62 -35.67 -5.60
C ASN A 53 1.18 -35.51 -5.08
N LEU A 54 0.92 -34.66 -4.07
CA LEU A 54 -0.43 -34.52 -3.48
C LEU A 54 -1.37 -33.61 -4.29
N ILE A 55 -0.84 -32.69 -5.09
CA ILE A 55 -1.61 -31.84 -6.02
C ILE A 55 -0.80 -31.61 -7.30
N GLU A 56 -0.99 -32.46 -8.33
CA GLU A 56 -0.97 -32.01 -9.73
C GLU A 56 -1.46 -33.08 -10.72
N GLY A 57 -2.16 -32.64 -11.77
CA GLY A 57 -2.59 -33.47 -12.89
C GLY A 57 -1.57 -33.50 -14.03
N ARG A 58 -0.41 -34.16 -13.83
CA ARG A 58 0.63 -34.39 -14.87
C ARG A 58 1.13 -33.14 -15.62
N SER A 59 2.08 -32.42 -15.03
CA SER A 59 2.96 -31.54 -15.80
C SER A 59 3.95 -32.34 -16.68
N GLY A 60 4.17 -31.87 -17.92
CA GLY A 60 5.14 -32.42 -18.87
C GLY A 60 6.37 -31.50 -19.00
N ARG A 61 7.58 -32.07 -19.04
CA ARG A 61 8.82 -31.35 -19.39
C ARG A 61 8.80 -31.01 -20.91
N GLN A 62 9.54 -30.03 -21.43
CA GLN A 62 10.80 -29.45 -20.97
C GLN A 62 11.06 -28.07 -21.61
N LEU A 63 11.75 -27.15 -20.92
CA LEU A 63 12.33 -25.93 -21.53
C LEU A 63 13.61 -26.27 -22.32
N PRO A 64 13.90 -25.55 -23.41
CA PRO A 64 15.07 -24.65 -23.34
C PRO A 64 14.99 -23.34 -24.16
N GLU A 65 15.48 -22.26 -23.53
CA GLU A 65 16.16 -21.08 -24.11
C GLU A 65 15.44 -20.17 -25.15
N SER A 66 16.02 -18.97 -25.33
CA SER A 66 15.35 -17.75 -25.79
C SER A 66 15.71 -17.32 -27.22
N ARG A 67 14.76 -16.68 -27.91
CA ARG A 67 15.00 -15.62 -28.91
C ARG A 67 13.75 -14.75 -29.13
N GLU A 68 13.94 -13.57 -29.70
CA GLU A 68 12.93 -12.51 -29.81
C GLU A 68 11.98 -12.64 -31.01
N ALA A 69 10.89 -11.87 -30.94
CA ALA A 69 9.93 -11.50 -32.00
C ALA A 69 8.90 -12.55 -32.47
N PRO A 70 7.74 -12.12 -33.04
CA PRO A 70 7.15 -10.78 -33.07
C PRO A 70 5.77 -10.70 -32.36
N LEU A 71 5.10 -9.54 -32.44
CA LEU A 71 3.69 -9.37 -32.04
C LEU A 71 2.77 -10.37 -32.75
N GLY A 72 1.91 -11.05 -31.99
CA GLY A 72 0.93 -12.03 -32.49
C GLY A 72 -0.45 -11.81 -31.88
N THR A 73 -1.50 -12.00 -32.67
CA THR A 73 -2.89 -11.68 -32.32
C THR A 73 -3.54 -12.70 -31.39
N VAL A 74 -4.39 -12.20 -30.48
CA VAL A 74 -5.47 -12.87 -29.72
C VAL A 74 -5.56 -14.39 -29.90
N GLY A 75 -5.10 -15.14 -28.89
CA GLY A 75 -5.29 -16.58 -28.80
C GLY A 75 -5.06 -17.11 -27.39
N SER A 76 -6.08 -17.79 -26.84
CA SER A 76 -6.04 -18.65 -25.63
C SER A 76 -5.29 -18.14 -24.39
N VAL A 77 -6.04 -17.62 -23.42
CA VAL A 77 -5.74 -17.84 -21.99
C VAL A 77 -7.02 -18.33 -21.31
N VAL A 78 -7.16 -19.65 -21.20
CA VAL A 78 -8.11 -20.32 -20.30
C VAL A 78 -7.37 -21.48 -19.65
N GLU A 79 -6.54 -21.15 -18.65
CA GLU A 79 -6.08 -22.16 -17.68
C GLU A 79 -7.29 -22.64 -16.86
N PRO A 80 -7.47 -23.96 -16.63
CA PRO A 80 -8.77 -24.53 -16.26
C PRO A 80 -9.08 -24.47 -14.74
N GLU A 81 -9.23 -23.25 -14.23
CA GLU A 81 -9.46 -22.94 -12.81
C GLU A 81 -10.96 -22.79 -12.43
N THR A 82 -11.55 -23.56 -11.50
CA THR A 82 -11.05 -24.76 -10.82
C THR A 82 -12.17 -25.48 -10.04
N ARG A 83 -11.85 -26.65 -9.45
CA ARG A 83 -12.59 -27.24 -8.30
C ARG A 83 -11.85 -27.13 -6.96
N TYR A 84 -10.67 -26.49 -6.97
CA TYR A 84 -9.97 -25.94 -5.81
C TYR A 84 -9.13 -24.73 -6.27
N PHE A 85 -9.23 -23.55 -5.66
CA PHE A 85 -8.45 -22.36 -6.04
C PHE A 85 -7.38 -22.07 -5.00
N THR A 86 -6.15 -21.72 -5.39
CA THR A 86 -5.05 -21.44 -4.44
C THR A 86 -4.41 -20.08 -4.65
N SER A 87 -4.34 -19.28 -3.58
CA SER A 87 -3.46 -18.10 -3.51
C SER A 87 -2.71 -18.06 -2.18
N GLY A 88 -1.39 -17.84 -2.26
CA GLY A 88 -0.49 -17.81 -1.10
C GLY A 88 -0.57 -19.08 -0.26
N ASN A 89 -1.11 -18.96 0.96
CA ASN A 89 -1.32 -20.05 1.91
C ASN A 89 -2.80 -20.47 2.04
N LEU A 90 -3.72 -19.95 1.22
CA LEU A 90 -5.13 -20.36 1.19
C LEU A 90 -5.42 -21.21 -0.06
N THR A 91 -5.98 -22.40 0.14
CA THR A 91 -6.59 -23.21 -0.92
C THR A 91 -8.08 -23.39 -0.65
N LEU A 92 -8.93 -22.71 -1.40
CA LEU A 92 -10.37 -23.00 -1.48
C LEU A 92 -10.57 -24.39 -2.12
N VAL A 93 -11.51 -25.19 -1.65
CA VAL A 93 -11.85 -26.50 -2.25
C VAL A 93 -13.37 -26.61 -2.40
N TRP A 94 -13.87 -26.71 -3.64
CA TRP A 94 -15.31 -26.85 -3.92
C TRP A 94 -15.78 -28.30 -3.74
N ASP A 95 -15.08 -29.26 -4.35
CA ASP A 95 -15.35 -30.67 -4.11
C ASP A 95 -15.03 -31.02 -2.65
N LYS A 96 -15.65 -32.08 -2.10
CA LYS A 96 -15.22 -32.60 -0.80
C LYS A 96 -13.74 -32.98 -0.85
N ILE A 97 -12.99 -32.62 0.20
CA ILE A 97 -11.57 -32.95 0.33
C ILE A 97 -11.41 -34.47 0.13
N LYS A 98 -10.62 -34.85 -0.89
CA LYS A 98 -10.49 -36.25 -1.32
C LYS A 98 -10.01 -37.15 -0.17
N PRO A 99 -10.46 -38.41 -0.06
CA PRO A 99 -10.11 -39.30 1.06
C PRO A 99 -8.60 -39.43 1.34
N GLU A 100 -7.78 -39.38 0.29
CA GLU A 100 -6.32 -39.46 0.39
C GLU A 100 -5.72 -38.22 1.05
N ILE A 101 -6.32 -37.04 0.85
CA ILE A 101 -5.92 -35.78 1.50
C ILE A 101 -6.58 -35.65 2.88
N ALA A 102 -7.85 -36.05 3.01
CA ALA A 102 -8.61 -36.01 4.25
C ALA A 102 -8.01 -36.88 5.37
N SER A 103 -7.23 -37.92 5.03
CA SER A 103 -6.44 -38.70 5.99
C SER A 103 -5.12 -38.06 6.43
N GLN A 104 -4.72 -36.94 5.79
CA GLN A 104 -3.48 -36.20 6.03
C GLN A 104 -3.69 -34.78 6.58
N VAL A 105 -4.93 -34.30 6.64
CA VAL A 105 -5.28 -32.98 7.21
C VAL A 105 -6.23 -33.11 8.38
N GLN A 106 -6.21 -32.12 9.28
CA GLN A 106 -7.14 -32.03 10.40
C GLN A 106 -7.86 -30.67 10.40
N PRO A 107 -9.12 -30.58 10.86
CA PRO A 107 -9.77 -29.30 11.09
C PRO A 107 -8.94 -28.45 12.07
N ILE A 108 -8.77 -27.17 11.76
CA ILE A 108 -8.00 -26.22 12.57
C ILE A 108 -8.69 -25.97 13.92
N SER A 109 -10.02 -26.09 14.00
CA SER A 109 -10.77 -26.03 15.24
C SER A 109 -12.16 -26.65 15.09
N ILE A 110 -12.77 -27.07 16.20
CA ILE A 110 -14.21 -27.39 16.25
C ILE A 110 -15.09 -26.13 16.45
N ARG A 111 -14.46 -24.98 16.73
CA ARG A 111 -15.11 -23.67 16.90
C ARG A 111 -14.83 -22.79 15.69
N SER A 112 -15.70 -21.81 15.45
CA SER A 112 -15.55 -20.85 14.36
C SER A 112 -15.34 -19.43 14.87
N ASN A 113 -14.59 -18.63 14.11
CA ASN A 113 -14.50 -17.17 14.25
C ASN A 113 -14.54 -16.42 12.88
N ILE A 114 -15.02 -17.09 11.83
CA ILE A 114 -15.01 -16.60 10.44
C ILE A 114 -16.41 -16.47 9.80
N GLN A 115 -17.47 -16.87 10.50
CA GLN A 115 -18.86 -16.87 10.02
C GLN A 115 -19.64 -15.67 10.58
N HIS A 116 -20.72 -15.25 9.93
CA HIS A 116 -21.57 -14.16 10.44
C HIS A 116 -22.24 -14.51 11.79
N SER A 117 -22.42 -15.81 12.07
CA SER A 117 -22.85 -16.34 13.38
C SER A 117 -21.86 -16.08 14.51
N ASP A 118 -20.59 -15.83 14.20
CA ASP A 118 -19.52 -15.74 15.20
C ASP A 118 -19.30 -14.29 15.67
N LEU A 119 -19.92 -13.32 15.00
CA LEU A 119 -19.71 -11.89 15.20
C LEU A 119 -20.66 -11.32 16.27
N ALA A 120 -20.16 -10.51 17.20
CA ALA A 120 -20.85 -9.95 18.36
C ALA A 120 -21.44 -8.54 18.14
N GLY A 121 -20.85 -7.76 17.22
CA GLY A 121 -21.11 -6.33 17.06
C GLY A 121 -20.27 -5.47 18.00
N ALA A 122 -19.76 -4.33 17.52
CA ALA A 122 -18.85 -3.48 18.29
C ALA A 122 -19.48 -2.93 19.58
N GLN A 123 -20.80 -2.70 19.57
CA GLN A 123 -21.58 -2.26 20.73
C GLN A 123 -21.52 -3.29 21.87
N SER A 124 -21.47 -4.59 21.56
CA SER A 124 -21.31 -5.65 22.56
C SER A 124 -19.97 -5.52 23.29
N CYS A 125 -18.90 -5.17 22.57
CA CYS A 125 -17.57 -4.93 23.13
C CYS A 125 -17.53 -3.71 24.07
N GLN A 126 -18.36 -2.67 23.84
CA GLN A 126 -18.40 -1.46 24.66
C GLN A 126 -18.71 -1.76 26.14
N ASN A 127 -19.49 -2.81 26.43
CA ASN A 127 -19.92 -3.13 27.79
C ASN A 127 -18.74 -3.34 28.76
N CYS A 128 -17.71 -4.08 28.30
CA CYS A 128 -16.51 -4.39 29.10
C CYS A 128 -15.27 -3.57 28.67
N HIS A 129 -15.18 -3.11 27.41
CA HIS A 129 -14.01 -2.42 26.85
C HIS A 129 -14.30 -0.95 26.49
N LYS A 130 -14.91 -0.21 27.42
CA LYS A 130 -15.37 1.19 27.25
C LYS A 130 -14.32 2.15 26.69
N GLU A 131 -13.08 2.08 27.18
CA GLU A 131 -11.97 2.94 26.76
C GLU A 131 -11.57 2.67 25.30
N ASN A 132 -11.18 1.43 24.98
CA ASN A 132 -10.84 1.01 23.62
C ASN A 132 -11.97 1.28 22.62
N TYR A 133 -13.24 1.05 23.02
CA TYR A 133 -14.40 1.37 22.19
C TYR A 133 -14.51 2.87 21.91
N SER A 134 -14.36 3.71 22.93
CA SER A 134 -14.46 5.17 22.78
C SER A 134 -13.34 5.72 21.89
N HIS A 135 -12.12 5.21 22.05
CA HIS A 135 -10.98 5.58 21.19
C HIS A 135 -11.17 5.09 19.74
N TRP A 136 -11.61 3.84 19.55
CA TRP A 136 -11.92 3.28 18.23
C TRP A 136 -13.07 4.04 17.53
N PHE A 137 -14.06 4.50 18.28
CA PHE A 137 -15.18 5.30 17.77
C PHE A 137 -14.73 6.69 17.25
N GLU A 138 -13.56 7.19 17.66
CA GLU A 138 -12.90 8.38 17.08
C GLU A 138 -11.86 8.03 16.00
N HIS A 139 -11.59 6.74 15.74
CA HIS A 139 -10.60 6.29 14.77
C HIS A 139 -11.14 6.35 13.34
N SER A 140 -10.28 6.69 12.37
CA SER A 140 -10.59 6.60 10.94
C SER A 140 -10.87 5.17 10.44
N HIS A 141 -10.78 4.15 11.30
CA HIS A 141 -11.20 2.79 11.00
C HIS A 141 -12.73 2.67 11.08
N HIS A 142 -13.34 3.14 12.17
CA HIS A 142 -14.80 3.19 12.29
C HIS A 142 -15.41 4.03 11.16
N TRP A 143 -14.86 5.22 10.93
CA TRP A 143 -15.34 6.17 9.92
C TRP A 143 -14.73 5.97 8.52
N MET A 144 -14.20 4.78 8.20
CA MET A 144 -13.75 4.50 6.83
C MET A 144 -14.93 4.30 5.87
N ASN A 145 -16.07 3.82 6.38
CA ASN A 145 -17.33 3.72 5.64
C ASN A 145 -18.51 3.93 6.61
N ALA A 146 -19.49 4.73 6.22
CA ALA A 146 -20.75 4.91 6.94
C ALA A 146 -21.89 5.27 5.96
N LEU A 147 -23.15 5.10 6.38
CA LEU A 147 -24.30 5.65 5.65
C LEU A 147 -24.24 7.18 5.62
N ALA A 148 -24.73 7.79 4.54
CA ALA A 148 -24.86 9.24 4.41
C ALA A 148 -26.01 9.76 5.31
N THR A 149 -25.67 10.47 6.38
CA THR A 149 -26.64 11.06 7.32
C THR A 149 -26.14 12.42 7.82
N GLU A 150 -27.02 13.19 8.46
CA GLU A 150 -26.66 14.47 9.08
C GLU A 150 -25.58 14.36 10.17
N SER A 151 -25.34 13.16 10.72
CA SER A 151 -24.29 12.89 11.70
C SER A 151 -22.98 12.37 11.10
N THR A 152 -22.92 12.06 9.80
CA THR A 152 -21.74 11.46 9.13
C THR A 152 -21.22 12.28 7.94
N ILE A 153 -22.08 13.10 7.34
CA ILE A 153 -21.73 14.04 6.28
C ILE A 153 -20.90 15.19 6.85
N LEU A 154 -19.69 15.38 6.32
CA LEU A 154 -18.78 16.49 6.63
C LEU A 154 -18.79 17.58 5.55
N GLY A 155 -19.27 17.25 4.33
CA GLY A 155 -19.39 18.17 3.21
C GLY A 155 -20.51 19.19 3.35
N ASP A 156 -20.32 20.36 2.75
CA ASP A 156 -21.35 21.39 2.71
C ASP A 156 -22.31 21.16 1.52
N PHE A 157 -23.55 20.79 1.83
CA PHE A 157 -24.65 20.55 0.88
C PHE A 157 -25.67 21.70 0.88
N VAL A 158 -25.28 22.94 1.21
CA VAL A 158 -26.11 24.11 0.92
C VAL A 158 -25.96 24.55 -0.54
N SER A 159 -27.10 24.69 -1.23
CA SER A 159 -27.23 24.88 -2.69
C SER A 159 -26.61 26.15 -3.31
N GLN A 160 -25.81 26.93 -2.57
CA GLN A 160 -25.21 28.18 -3.04
C GLN A 160 -23.78 28.02 -3.58
N TYR A 161 -23.03 27.01 -3.13
CA TYR A 161 -21.67 26.80 -3.63
C TYR A 161 -21.66 26.16 -5.02
N LYS A 162 -20.80 26.67 -5.90
CA LYS A 162 -20.58 26.16 -7.26
C LYS A 162 -19.10 25.91 -7.47
N MET A 163 -18.74 24.64 -7.70
CA MET A 163 -17.38 24.26 -8.05
C MET A 163 -17.21 24.36 -9.56
N HIS A 164 -16.23 25.13 -10.04
CA HIS A 164 -15.85 25.12 -11.46
C HIS A 164 -14.85 23.98 -11.70
N TYR A 165 -15.11 23.13 -12.69
CA TYR A 165 -14.26 21.95 -12.97
C TYR A 165 -14.23 21.64 -14.47
N LEU A 166 -13.06 21.79 -15.09
CA LEU A 166 -12.80 21.49 -16.51
C LEU A 166 -13.84 22.06 -17.48
N GLY A 167 -14.18 23.35 -17.31
CA GLY A 167 -15.20 24.05 -18.07
C GLY A 167 -16.67 23.76 -17.69
N GLY A 168 -16.90 22.83 -16.75
CA GLY A 168 -18.21 22.53 -16.17
C GLY A 168 -18.42 23.15 -14.79
N ILE A 169 -19.62 22.93 -14.24
CA ILE A 169 -20.03 23.35 -12.89
C ILE A 169 -20.54 22.14 -12.13
N ALA A 170 -20.02 21.89 -10.93
CA ALA A 170 -20.61 20.96 -9.95
C ALA A 170 -21.36 21.72 -8.84
N THR A 171 -22.45 21.13 -8.37
CA THR A 171 -23.32 21.62 -7.29
C THR A 171 -23.67 20.49 -6.33
N PHE A 172 -23.90 20.84 -5.06
CA PHE A 172 -24.08 19.90 -3.96
C PHE A 172 -25.29 20.36 -3.12
N PHE A 173 -26.28 19.49 -2.94
CA PHE A 173 -27.55 19.85 -2.30
C PHE A 173 -28.23 18.66 -1.60
N ARG A 174 -29.13 18.95 -0.66
CA ARG A 174 -30.08 17.97 -0.11
C ARG A 174 -31.34 17.91 -0.97
N HIS A 175 -31.89 16.72 -1.17
CA HIS A 175 -33.17 16.47 -1.84
C HIS A 175 -34.12 15.74 -0.88
N GLY A 176 -34.79 16.50 0.00
CA GLY A 176 -35.46 15.92 1.16
C GLY A 176 -34.43 15.36 2.15
N ASP A 177 -34.53 14.07 2.43
CA ASP A 177 -33.61 13.37 3.34
C ASP A 177 -32.33 12.85 2.65
N SER A 178 -32.29 12.75 1.31
CA SER A 178 -31.11 12.31 0.58
C SER A 178 -30.14 13.47 0.26
N TYR A 179 -28.88 13.11 0.02
CA TYR A 179 -27.81 14.02 -0.37
C TYR A 179 -27.48 13.79 -1.84
N ARG A 180 -27.26 14.85 -2.62
CA ARG A 180 -27.02 14.79 -4.07
C ARG A 180 -25.89 15.68 -4.52
N MET A 181 -25.28 15.27 -5.62
CA MET A 181 -24.38 16.11 -6.41
C MET A 181 -24.79 16.11 -7.88
N ARG A 182 -24.65 17.24 -8.56
CA ARG A 182 -25.01 17.44 -9.97
C ARG A 182 -23.91 18.18 -10.70
N PHE A 183 -23.54 17.71 -11.89
CA PHE A 183 -22.50 18.28 -12.75
C PHE A 183 -23.05 18.59 -14.14
N GLU A 184 -22.74 19.78 -14.66
CA GLU A 184 -23.21 20.27 -15.96
C GLU A 184 -22.03 20.87 -16.75
N ARG A 185 -21.85 20.46 -18.01
CA ARG A 185 -20.81 20.96 -18.92
C ARG A 185 -21.23 20.79 -20.38
N ALA A 186 -21.65 21.88 -21.02
CA ALA A 186 -22.31 21.84 -22.34
C ALA A 186 -23.45 20.82 -22.32
N ASP A 187 -23.48 19.86 -23.25
CA ASP A 187 -24.53 18.83 -23.34
C ASP A 187 -24.34 17.67 -22.33
N LEU A 188 -23.24 17.63 -21.57
CA LEU A 188 -23.01 16.63 -20.53
C LEU A 188 -23.68 17.09 -19.22
N VAL A 189 -24.71 16.36 -18.81
CA VAL A 189 -25.39 16.49 -17.52
C VAL A 189 -25.24 15.19 -16.74
N ARG A 190 -25.00 15.29 -15.44
CA ARG A 190 -25.04 14.16 -14.48
C ARG A 190 -25.67 14.57 -13.16
N GLU A 191 -26.53 13.74 -12.60
CA GLU A 191 -26.98 13.84 -11.21
C GLU A 191 -26.76 12.50 -10.50
N TYR A 192 -26.41 12.56 -9.21
CA TYR A 192 -26.11 11.39 -8.37
C TYR A 192 -26.85 11.49 -7.04
N GLU A 193 -27.34 10.36 -6.52
CA GLU A 193 -27.77 10.24 -5.12
C GLU A 193 -26.70 9.55 -4.28
N ILE A 194 -26.47 10.06 -3.07
CA ILE A 194 -25.40 9.62 -2.17
C ILE A 194 -25.98 8.74 -1.08
N HIS A 195 -25.48 7.51 -0.99
CA HIS A 195 -25.89 6.53 0.01
C HIS A 195 -24.90 6.39 1.17
N GLN A 196 -23.60 6.63 0.92
CA GLN A 196 -22.51 6.35 1.85
C GLN A 196 -21.37 7.38 1.77
N THR A 197 -20.56 7.44 2.82
CA THR A 197 -19.33 8.25 2.93
C THR A 197 -18.09 7.37 3.06
N ILE A 198 -16.99 7.71 2.39
CA ILE A 198 -15.66 7.12 2.60
C ILE A 198 -14.72 8.14 3.24
N GLY A 199 -14.13 7.79 4.38
CA GLY A 199 -13.06 8.56 5.02
C GLY A 199 -13.51 9.80 5.80
N SER A 200 -12.65 10.22 6.73
CA SER A 200 -12.99 11.21 7.77
C SER A 200 -11.83 12.12 8.22
N ARG A 201 -10.63 11.98 7.65
CA ARG A 201 -9.39 12.63 8.15
C ARG A 201 -8.87 13.79 7.31
N PHE A 202 -8.88 13.63 6.00
CA PHE A 202 -8.23 14.53 5.03
C PHE A 202 -9.26 14.97 3.99
N TYR A 203 -9.82 13.98 3.32
CA TYR A 203 -10.95 14.06 2.42
C TYR A 203 -12.09 13.19 2.98
N GLN A 204 -13.33 13.60 2.74
CA GLN A 204 -14.47 12.70 2.71
C GLN A 204 -14.89 12.54 1.24
N TYR A 205 -14.87 11.31 0.75
CA TYR A 205 -15.46 10.94 -0.54
C TYR A 205 -16.85 10.35 -0.31
N TYR A 206 -17.60 10.19 -1.39
CA TYR A 206 -19.00 9.76 -1.36
C TYR A 206 -19.22 8.56 -2.27
N VAL A 207 -20.20 7.74 -1.91
CA VAL A 207 -20.61 6.54 -2.65
C VAL A 207 -22.10 6.61 -2.91
N GLY A 208 -22.49 6.27 -4.12
CA GLY A 208 -23.85 6.47 -4.60
C GLY A 208 -24.12 5.94 -6.01
N VAL A 209 -25.34 6.17 -6.49
CA VAL A 209 -25.80 5.83 -7.85
C VAL A 209 -25.99 7.10 -8.68
N GLY A 210 -25.89 6.96 -10.00
CA GLY A 210 -26.41 7.96 -10.93
C GLY A 210 -27.93 7.99 -10.95
N LEU A 211 -28.50 9.17 -11.22
CA LEU A 211 -29.93 9.41 -11.47
C LEU A 211 -30.19 9.98 -12.87
N GLU A 212 -29.25 10.77 -13.39
CA GLU A 212 -29.27 11.38 -14.72
C GLU A 212 -27.87 11.25 -15.33
N GLY A 213 -27.78 10.94 -16.62
CA GLY A 213 -26.51 10.77 -17.33
C GLY A 213 -26.71 10.42 -18.82
N PRO A 214 -25.62 10.45 -19.62
CA PRO A 214 -25.63 10.00 -21.01
C PRO A 214 -25.63 8.47 -21.19
N GLU A 215 -25.37 7.69 -20.12
CA GLU A 215 -25.38 6.23 -20.16
C GLU A 215 -26.80 5.68 -20.43
N PRO A 216 -26.93 4.56 -21.18
CA PRO A 216 -28.23 3.98 -21.49
C PRO A 216 -28.93 3.40 -20.26
N ALA A 217 -30.27 3.34 -20.31
CA ALA A 217 -31.07 2.72 -19.26
C ALA A 217 -30.65 1.26 -19.02
N GLY A 218 -30.42 0.90 -17.76
CA GLY A 218 -29.93 -0.43 -17.35
C GLY A 218 -28.41 -0.56 -17.22
N HIS A 219 -27.63 0.51 -17.44
CA HIS A 219 -26.19 0.53 -17.15
C HIS A 219 -25.91 0.53 -15.63
N ASP A 220 -24.92 -0.24 -15.16
CA ASP A 220 -24.54 -0.45 -13.73
C ASP A 220 -24.41 0.85 -12.91
N TYR A 221 -24.08 1.96 -13.57
CA TYR A 221 -24.04 3.32 -13.00
C TYR A 221 -25.34 3.76 -12.30
N TYR A 222 -26.50 3.27 -12.74
CA TYR A 222 -27.81 3.59 -12.18
C TYR A 222 -28.34 2.54 -11.18
N GLY A 223 -27.59 1.45 -10.93
CA GLY A 223 -28.08 0.29 -10.18
C GLY A 223 -27.11 -0.31 -9.14
N GLU A 224 -25.80 -0.08 -9.29
CA GLU A 224 -24.78 -0.41 -8.29
C GLU A 224 -24.15 0.86 -7.73
N ASP A 225 -23.61 0.79 -6.51
CA ASP A 225 -22.97 1.93 -5.84
C ASP A 225 -21.52 2.14 -6.30
N HIS A 226 -21.21 3.36 -6.75
CA HIS A 226 -19.88 3.77 -7.24
C HIS A 226 -19.27 4.85 -6.34
N VAL A 227 -17.94 4.93 -6.31
CA VAL A 227 -17.23 6.10 -5.75
C VAL A 227 -17.48 7.31 -6.65
N LEU A 228 -18.07 8.36 -6.08
CA LEU A 228 -18.60 9.52 -6.79
C LEU A 228 -17.51 10.55 -7.14
N PRO A 229 -17.69 11.37 -8.21
CA PRO A 229 -16.61 12.14 -8.82
C PRO A 229 -16.01 13.28 -7.98
N PHE A 230 -16.70 13.71 -6.92
CA PHE A 230 -16.29 14.83 -6.08
C PHE A 230 -16.18 14.41 -4.62
N GLY A 231 -15.14 14.92 -3.96
CA GLY A 231 -14.91 14.82 -2.53
C GLY A 231 -14.95 16.18 -1.85
N TYR A 232 -14.92 16.15 -0.53
CA TYR A 232 -14.83 17.35 0.29
C TYR A 232 -13.49 17.38 1.04
N TRP A 233 -12.70 18.44 0.84
CA TRP A 233 -11.47 18.69 1.57
C TRP A 233 -11.84 19.25 2.95
N ILE A 234 -11.69 18.42 3.99
CA ILE A 234 -12.18 18.70 5.34
C ILE A 234 -11.50 19.95 5.95
N GLU A 235 -10.17 20.08 5.82
CA GLU A 235 -9.41 21.22 6.36
C GLU A 235 -9.70 22.53 5.59
N ARG A 236 -9.78 22.50 4.25
CA ARG A 236 -10.13 23.69 3.44
C ARG A 236 -11.62 24.04 3.44
N LYS A 237 -12.49 23.13 3.87
CA LYS A 237 -13.96 23.24 3.77
C LYS A 237 -14.45 23.55 2.35
N THR A 238 -13.96 22.80 1.38
CA THR A 238 -14.29 23.01 -0.04
C THR A 238 -14.43 21.69 -0.80
N TRP A 239 -15.21 21.72 -1.87
CA TRP A 239 -15.37 20.61 -2.80
C TRP A 239 -14.18 20.55 -3.78
N VAL A 240 -13.78 19.32 -4.11
CA VAL A 240 -12.64 18.96 -4.96
C VAL A 240 -13.00 17.75 -5.83
N PRO A 241 -12.34 17.48 -6.96
CA PRO A 241 -12.53 16.19 -7.64
C PRO A 241 -11.94 15.04 -6.80
N ILE A 242 -12.33 13.80 -7.08
CA ILE A 242 -11.63 12.64 -6.51
C ILE A 242 -10.23 12.49 -7.11
N VAL A 243 -9.24 12.28 -6.24
CA VAL A 243 -7.81 12.33 -6.61
C VAL A 243 -6.97 11.22 -5.95
N HIS A 244 -7.60 10.30 -5.22
CA HIS A 244 -6.94 9.17 -4.54
C HIS A 244 -7.68 7.81 -4.75
N VAL A 245 -8.45 7.68 -5.85
CA VAL A 245 -9.36 6.54 -6.07
C VAL A 245 -8.83 5.55 -7.12
N SER A 246 -7.97 5.99 -8.03
CA SER A 246 -7.25 5.18 -9.03
C SER A 246 -5.74 5.28 -8.83
N GLU A 247 -4.95 4.66 -9.70
CA GLU A 247 -3.56 5.08 -9.93
C GLU A 247 -3.52 6.53 -10.45
N GLU A 248 -2.48 7.28 -10.10
CA GLU A 248 -2.29 8.66 -10.57
C GLU A 248 -1.52 8.65 -11.90
N LEU A 249 -2.08 9.33 -12.90
CA LEU A 249 -1.56 9.40 -14.27
C LEU A 249 -1.44 10.86 -14.70
N ASP A 250 -0.64 11.14 -15.73
CA ASP A 250 -0.56 12.47 -16.33
C ASP A 250 -1.90 12.88 -16.97
N ASP A 251 -2.13 14.20 -17.08
CA ASP A 251 -3.37 14.80 -17.61
C ASP A 251 -3.85 14.23 -18.97
N PHE A 252 -3.00 13.62 -19.81
CA PHE A 252 -3.41 13.04 -21.10
C PHE A 252 -3.93 11.59 -20.97
N HIS A 253 -3.32 10.79 -20.08
CA HIS A 253 -3.71 9.39 -19.87
C HIS A 253 -4.73 9.21 -18.75
N ARG A 254 -4.94 10.22 -17.91
CA ARG A 254 -5.82 10.15 -16.75
C ARG A 254 -7.30 10.04 -17.13
N TRP A 255 -8.01 9.14 -16.44
CA TRP A 255 -9.47 9.17 -16.42
C TRP A 255 -9.98 10.43 -15.71
N GLN A 256 -11.04 11.04 -16.26
CA GLN A 256 -11.68 12.23 -15.70
C GLN A 256 -12.99 11.82 -14.98
N PRO A 257 -13.17 12.13 -13.68
CA PRO A 257 -14.28 11.59 -12.88
C PRO A 257 -15.71 11.79 -13.41
N VAL A 258 -15.93 12.84 -14.19
CA VAL A 258 -17.24 13.20 -14.78
C VAL A 258 -17.43 12.69 -16.21
N GLU A 259 -16.39 12.19 -16.86
CA GLU A 259 -16.45 11.75 -18.25
C GLU A 259 -16.80 10.26 -18.30
N THR A 260 -17.70 9.91 -19.23
CA THR A 260 -18.27 8.56 -19.44
C THR A 260 -17.27 7.44 -19.18
N LEU A 261 -17.66 6.47 -18.34
CA LEU A 261 -16.85 5.30 -17.99
C LEU A 261 -16.64 4.40 -19.21
N LYS A 262 -15.63 4.72 -20.02
CA LYS A 262 -15.26 3.91 -21.18
C LYS A 262 -14.97 2.48 -20.74
N PRO A 263 -15.59 1.46 -21.37
CA PRO A 263 -15.14 0.08 -21.24
C PRO A 263 -13.65 -0.04 -21.62
N LEU A 264 -12.95 -0.98 -20.98
CA LEU A 264 -11.49 -1.13 -21.15
C LEU A 264 -11.05 -1.51 -22.58
N ALA A 265 -11.98 -1.91 -23.45
CA ALA A 265 -11.72 -2.25 -24.85
C ALA A 265 -11.18 -1.08 -25.70
N ASP A 266 -11.52 0.18 -25.34
CA ASP A 266 -11.20 1.37 -26.16
C ASP A 266 -9.93 2.13 -25.71
N ARG A 267 -9.05 1.51 -24.91
CA ARG A 267 -7.74 2.07 -24.51
C ARG A 267 -6.58 1.32 -25.17
N GLU A 268 -6.38 1.52 -26.48
CA GLU A 268 -5.14 1.07 -27.14
C GLU A 268 -3.91 1.68 -26.44
N GLY A 269 -2.89 0.85 -26.17
CA GLY A 269 -1.56 1.30 -25.75
C GLY A 269 -1.28 1.47 -24.25
N VAL A 270 -2.25 1.24 -23.35
CA VAL A 270 -2.04 1.43 -21.89
C VAL A 270 -1.77 0.10 -21.16
N GLU A 271 -0.56 -0.44 -21.30
CA GLU A 271 -0.08 -1.56 -20.48
C GLU A 271 0.13 -1.14 -19.01
N GLY A 272 -0.91 -1.26 -18.17
CA GLY A 272 -0.75 -1.08 -16.72
C GLY A 272 -2.03 -1.10 -15.88
N VAL A 273 -3.14 -0.58 -16.41
CA VAL A 273 -4.36 -0.32 -15.61
C VAL A 273 -4.97 -1.60 -15.03
N GLY A 274 -5.19 -1.62 -13.71
CA GLY A 274 -6.10 -2.56 -13.03
C GLY A 274 -5.50 -3.55 -12.05
N ARG A 275 -4.22 -3.96 -12.19
CA ARG A 275 -3.64 -5.05 -11.34
C ARG A 275 -3.55 -4.69 -9.86
N SER A 276 -3.40 -3.40 -9.52
CA SER A 276 -3.02 -2.90 -8.19
C SER A 276 -4.09 -3.02 -7.08
N ARG A 277 -5.23 -3.66 -7.34
CA ARG A 277 -6.25 -4.04 -6.33
C ARG A 277 -6.50 -5.55 -6.17
N GLY A 278 -6.02 -6.41 -7.07
CA GLY A 278 -6.27 -7.86 -7.02
C GLY A 278 -7.63 -8.30 -7.59
N VAL A 279 -8.30 -7.43 -8.35
CA VAL A 279 -9.48 -7.75 -9.16
C VAL A 279 -9.11 -7.53 -10.61
N VAL A 280 -9.22 -8.57 -11.44
CA VAL A 280 -8.99 -8.48 -12.89
C VAL A 280 -10.33 -8.64 -13.57
N ASP A 281 -10.90 -7.52 -14.01
CA ASP A 281 -12.11 -7.42 -14.80
C ASP A 281 -11.84 -6.48 -15.97
N HIS A 282 -12.45 -6.75 -17.12
CA HIS A 282 -12.30 -6.00 -18.36
C HIS A 282 -13.57 -5.21 -18.73
N THR A 283 -14.58 -5.20 -17.85
CA THR A 283 -15.87 -4.54 -18.06
C THR A 283 -16.08 -3.42 -17.04
N VAL A 284 -16.22 -2.17 -17.52
CA VAL A 284 -16.18 -0.93 -16.72
C VAL A 284 -14.80 -0.70 -16.05
N ASP A 285 -14.51 0.53 -15.62
CA ASP A 285 -13.37 0.81 -14.74
C ASP A 285 -13.75 0.39 -13.30
N VAL A 286 -13.69 -0.93 -13.04
CA VAL A 286 -14.21 -1.58 -11.81
C VAL A 286 -13.62 -1.01 -10.52
N ALA A 287 -12.51 -0.27 -10.60
CA ALA A 287 -11.92 0.52 -9.53
C ALA A 287 -12.91 1.46 -8.79
N LEU A 288 -14.04 1.80 -9.40
CA LEU A 288 -15.08 2.66 -8.82
C LEU A 288 -16.26 1.92 -8.19
N VAL A 289 -16.58 0.70 -8.63
CA VAL A 289 -17.73 -0.04 -8.08
C VAL A 289 -17.41 -0.40 -6.64
N TYR A 290 -18.13 0.22 -5.69
CA TYR A 290 -17.72 0.23 -4.29
C TYR A 290 -17.70 -1.19 -3.70
N ALA A 291 -18.67 -2.02 -4.08
CA ALA A 291 -18.75 -3.43 -3.67
C ALA A 291 -17.60 -4.28 -4.25
N ARG A 292 -17.23 -4.06 -5.52
CA ARG A 292 -16.23 -4.89 -6.20
C ARG A 292 -14.79 -4.47 -5.85
N ALA A 293 -14.53 -3.18 -5.59
CA ALA A 293 -13.16 -2.64 -5.49
C ALA A 293 -12.76 -1.90 -4.19
N CYS A 294 -13.68 -1.64 -3.24
CA CYS A 294 -13.35 -0.84 -2.03
C CYS A 294 -13.88 -1.41 -0.71
N ASN A 295 -15.11 -1.93 -0.67
CA ASN A 295 -15.75 -2.28 0.60
C ASN A 295 -14.98 -3.36 1.40
N TYR A 296 -14.25 -4.24 0.71
CA TYR A 296 -13.45 -5.33 1.30
C TYR A 296 -12.34 -4.86 2.26
N CYS A 297 -11.85 -3.62 2.13
CA CYS A 297 -10.93 -3.00 3.11
C CYS A 297 -11.62 -1.99 4.04
N HIS A 298 -12.75 -1.43 3.62
CA HIS A 298 -13.41 -0.29 4.27
C HIS A 298 -14.61 -0.69 5.15
N THR A 299 -14.97 -1.97 5.18
CA THR A 299 -16.22 -2.53 5.76
C THR A 299 -15.92 -3.87 6.43
N THR A 300 -16.63 -4.20 7.50
CA THR A 300 -16.44 -5.44 8.26
C THR A 300 -17.36 -6.55 7.75
N PHE A 301 -16.83 -7.40 6.88
CA PHE A 301 -17.41 -8.69 6.50
C PHE A 301 -16.89 -9.83 7.39
N PRO A 302 -17.59 -10.98 7.49
CA PRO A 302 -17.03 -12.21 8.05
C PRO A 302 -15.75 -12.62 7.32
N LEU A 303 -14.78 -13.22 8.04
CA LEU A 303 -13.51 -13.58 7.41
C LEU A 303 -13.65 -14.71 6.38
N GLY A 304 -14.66 -15.59 6.51
CA GLY A 304 -14.92 -16.66 5.54
C GLY A 304 -15.47 -16.10 4.24
N ASP A 305 -16.47 -15.21 4.30
CA ASP A 305 -16.92 -14.40 3.15
C ASP A 305 -15.72 -13.72 2.46
N MET A 306 -14.81 -13.12 3.22
CA MET A 306 -13.60 -12.48 2.71
C MET A 306 -12.60 -13.45 2.08
N MET A 307 -12.49 -14.69 2.58
CA MET A 307 -11.70 -15.76 1.96
C MET A 307 -12.28 -16.20 0.60
N VAL A 308 -13.60 -16.13 0.40
CA VAL A 308 -14.24 -16.40 -0.90
C VAL A 308 -14.18 -15.17 -1.83
N ARG A 309 -14.44 -13.97 -1.29
CA ARG A 309 -14.47 -12.69 -2.02
C ARG A 309 -13.11 -12.28 -2.56
N MET A 310 -12.07 -12.38 -1.73
CA MET A 310 -10.74 -11.85 -2.00
C MET A 310 -9.64 -12.85 -1.56
N PRO A 311 -9.61 -14.09 -2.10
CA PRO A 311 -8.59 -15.07 -1.74
C PRO A 311 -7.17 -14.58 -2.04
N GLU A 312 -7.00 -13.78 -3.10
CA GLU A 312 -5.73 -13.11 -3.44
C GLU A 312 -5.28 -12.04 -2.42
N ARG A 313 -6.19 -11.57 -1.56
CA ARG A 313 -5.84 -10.67 -0.44
C ARG A 313 -5.65 -11.42 0.88
N ILE A 314 -6.49 -12.41 1.17
CA ILE A 314 -6.41 -13.14 2.45
C ILE A 314 -5.30 -14.20 2.44
N GLY A 315 -5.16 -14.93 1.33
CA GLY A 315 -4.28 -16.09 1.21
C GLY A 315 -2.79 -15.82 1.42
N PRO A 316 -2.19 -14.77 0.81
CA PRO A 316 -0.80 -14.39 1.05
C PRO A 316 -0.48 -13.99 2.49
N HIS A 317 -1.49 -13.60 3.28
CA HIS A 317 -1.33 -13.19 4.68
C HIS A 317 -1.68 -14.28 5.69
N LEU A 318 -2.22 -15.44 5.26
CA LEU A 318 -2.35 -16.59 6.14
C LEU A 318 -0.96 -17.12 6.51
N LYS A 319 -0.76 -17.48 7.78
CA LYS A 319 0.55 -17.82 8.31
C LYS A 319 1.03 -19.23 7.89
N GLU A 320 0.09 -20.15 7.70
CA GLU A 320 0.32 -21.56 7.39
C GLU A 320 -0.69 -22.05 6.33
N LYS A 321 -0.34 -23.14 5.63
CA LYS A 321 -1.14 -23.67 4.53
C LYS A 321 -2.49 -24.19 5.02
N THR A 322 -3.54 -23.52 4.59
CA THR A 322 -4.92 -23.71 5.03
C THR A 322 -5.78 -24.14 3.85
N LEU A 323 -6.34 -25.35 3.90
CA LEU A 323 -7.42 -25.75 2.99
C LEU A 323 -8.74 -25.23 3.56
N PHE A 324 -9.63 -24.70 2.72
CA PHE A 324 -10.95 -24.21 3.11
C PHE A 324 -12.02 -24.97 2.32
N SER A 325 -12.86 -25.74 3.01
CA SER A 325 -14.01 -26.41 2.37
C SER A 325 -15.05 -25.35 2.00
N LEU A 326 -15.00 -24.92 0.74
CA LEU A 326 -15.81 -23.84 0.20
C LEU A 326 -17.28 -24.26 0.10
N SER A 327 -17.53 -25.51 -0.31
CA SER A 327 -18.88 -26.07 -0.36
C SER A 327 -19.50 -26.16 1.03
N ASP A 328 -18.82 -26.79 1.99
CA ASP A 328 -19.34 -26.85 3.36
C ASP A 328 -19.50 -25.45 3.99
N TYR A 329 -18.71 -24.45 3.58
CA TYR A 329 -18.95 -23.06 4.02
C TYR A 329 -20.22 -22.47 3.41
N VAL A 330 -20.37 -22.49 2.09
CA VAL A 330 -21.53 -21.93 1.37
C VAL A 330 -22.83 -22.60 1.83
N ALA A 331 -22.87 -23.94 1.90
CA ALA A 331 -24.06 -24.68 2.30
C ALA A 331 -24.53 -24.38 3.73
N ASN A 332 -23.61 -24.02 4.65
CA ASN A 332 -23.93 -23.72 6.04
C ASN A 332 -24.16 -22.23 6.33
N ASN A 333 -23.68 -21.31 5.48
CA ASN A 333 -23.71 -19.86 5.73
C ASN A 333 -24.49 -19.05 4.70
N HIS A 334 -24.55 -19.51 3.45
CA HIS A 334 -25.08 -18.79 2.30
C HIS A 334 -26.04 -19.69 1.50
N ALA A 335 -27.06 -20.22 2.19
CA ALA A 335 -28.04 -21.13 1.62
C ALA A 335 -28.92 -20.49 0.52
N GLU A 336 -28.90 -19.17 0.40
CA GLU A 336 -29.48 -18.43 -0.73
C GLU A 336 -28.65 -18.53 -2.03
N ILE A 337 -27.35 -18.84 -1.92
CA ILE A 337 -26.46 -19.12 -3.07
C ILE A 337 -26.54 -20.60 -3.42
N TRP A 338 -26.38 -21.49 -2.42
CA TRP A 338 -26.55 -22.93 -2.58
C TRP A 338 -26.84 -23.62 -1.25
N ASP A 339 -27.88 -24.46 -1.23
CA ASP A 339 -28.48 -25.05 -0.03
C ASP A 339 -27.89 -26.41 0.40
N GLY A 340 -26.79 -26.84 -0.22
CA GLY A 340 -26.14 -28.12 0.05
C GLY A 340 -26.86 -29.38 -0.47
N LYS A 341 -28.03 -29.27 -1.12
CA LYS A 341 -28.82 -30.45 -1.52
C LYS A 341 -28.35 -31.12 -2.82
N GLN A 342 -27.94 -30.32 -3.81
CA GLN A 342 -27.36 -30.84 -5.06
C GLN A 342 -25.94 -31.38 -4.81
N ASN A 343 -25.49 -32.39 -5.54
CA ASN A 343 -24.15 -32.95 -5.36
C ASN A 343 -23.06 -31.98 -5.88
N THR A 344 -21.96 -31.77 -5.14
CA THR A 344 -20.88 -30.83 -5.54
C THR A 344 -20.30 -31.15 -6.92
N PHE A 345 -20.24 -32.45 -7.27
CA PHE A 345 -19.72 -32.95 -8.54
C PHE A 345 -20.66 -32.75 -9.75
N GLU A 346 -21.90 -32.29 -9.54
CA GLU A 346 -22.86 -32.00 -10.61
C GLU A 346 -22.74 -30.54 -11.13
N PHE A 347 -21.97 -29.69 -10.44
CA PHE A 347 -21.72 -28.31 -10.85
C PHE A 347 -20.57 -28.21 -11.85
N THR A 348 -20.78 -27.45 -12.93
CA THR A 348 -19.71 -27.04 -13.84
C THR A 348 -18.84 -25.94 -13.22
N ASN A 349 -17.57 -25.81 -13.64
CA ASN A 349 -16.69 -24.71 -13.21
C ASN A 349 -17.35 -23.33 -13.37
N GLN A 350 -18.12 -23.10 -14.45
CA GLN A 350 -18.81 -21.83 -14.68
C GLN A 350 -19.92 -21.57 -13.65
N GLN A 351 -20.65 -22.59 -13.20
CA GLN A 351 -21.62 -22.45 -12.10
C GLN A 351 -20.91 -22.16 -10.77
N ILE A 352 -19.77 -22.82 -10.50
CA ILE A 352 -18.96 -22.57 -9.30
C ILE A 352 -18.46 -21.12 -9.29
N GLN A 353 -17.89 -20.64 -10.40
CA GLN A 353 -17.47 -19.25 -10.59
C GLN A 353 -18.64 -18.25 -10.44
N SER A 354 -19.83 -18.60 -10.92
CA SER A 354 -21.05 -17.78 -10.77
C SER A 354 -21.59 -17.75 -9.34
N MET A 355 -21.33 -18.79 -8.54
CA MET A 355 -21.65 -18.80 -7.10
C MET A 355 -20.63 -18.02 -6.27
N THR A 356 -19.32 -18.18 -6.52
CA THR A 356 -18.28 -17.41 -5.80
C THR A 356 -18.26 -15.94 -6.19
N GLY A 357 -18.55 -15.61 -7.46
CA GLY A 357 -18.61 -14.22 -7.94
C GLY A 357 -19.64 -13.36 -7.23
N GLN A 358 -20.73 -13.95 -6.71
CA GLN A 358 -21.74 -13.21 -5.93
C GLN A 358 -21.16 -12.57 -4.66
N PHE A 359 -20.16 -13.19 -4.02
CA PHE A 359 -19.48 -12.62 -2.86
C PHE A 359 -18.78 -11.30 -3.19
N ILE A 360 -18.26 -11.14 -4.42
CA ILE A 360 -17.60 -9.91 -4.90
C ILE A 360 -18.61 -8.79 -5.10
N ALA A 361 -19.85 -9.13 -5.49
CA ALA A 361 -20.96 -8.19 -5.67
C ALA A 361 -21.71 -7.85 -4.36
N PHE A 362 -21.44 -8.51 -3.23
CA PHE A 362 -22.11 -8.25 -1.94
C PHE A 362 -22.05 -6.77 -1.52
N ASP A 363 -23.22 -6.12 -1.46
CA ASP A 363 -23.39 -4.78 -0.90
C ASP A 363 -22.99 -4.74 0.58
N ALA A 364 -22.23 -3.71 0.96
CA ALA A 364 -21.84 -3.44 2.32
C ALA A 364 -23.04 -3.18 3.26
N ARG A 365 -24.14 -2.62 2.75
CA ARG A 365 -25.32 -2.24 3.53
C ARG A 365 -26.19 -3.43 3.93
N GLU A 366 -26.17 -4.49 3.12
CA GLU A 366 -27.02 -5.68 3.29
C GLU A 366 -26.25 -6.91 3.81
N LYS A 367 -25.00 -7.10 3.36
CA LYS A 367 -24.23 -8.34 3.57
C LYS A 367 -23.04 -8.18 4.52
N ALA A 368 -22.68 -6.97 4.93
CA ALA A 368 -21.64 -6.76 5.93
C ALA A 368 -22.23 -6.66 7.35
N HIS A 369 -21.44 -7.07 8.33
CA HIS A 369 -21.80 -6.99 9.74
C HIS A 369 -21.66 -5.58 10.33
N SER A 370 -20.76 -4.77 9.76
CA SER A 370 -20.67 -3.33 10.07
C SER A 370 -20.08 -2.56 8.89
N LEU A 371 -20.63 -1.37 8.62
CA LEU A 371 -19.89 -0.35 7.88
C LEU A 371 -18.68 0.10 8.73
N GLY A 372 -17.58 0.43 8.05
CA GLY A 372 -16.30 0.70 8.69
C GLY A 372 -15.53 -0.56 9.10
N VAL A 373 -14.29 -0.35 9.54
CA VAL A 373 -13.42 -1.38 10.11
C VAL A 373 -13.67 -1.43 11.62
N ALA A 374 -14.50 -2.39 12.04
CA ALA A 374 -14.92 -2.61 13.42
C ALA A 374 -13.98 -3.54 14.18
N CYS A 375 -14.19 -3.67 15.49
CA CYS A 375 -13.36 -4.49 16.38
C CYS A 375 -13.09 -5.90 15.81
N GLU A 376 -14.12 -6.53 15.24
CA GLU A 376 -14.08 -7.92 14.77
C GLU A 376 -13.42 -8.10 13.39
N ALA A 377 -13.17 -7.02 12.63
CA ALA A 377 -12.28 -7.08 11.47
C ALA A 377 -10.84 -7.45 11.89
N CYS A 378 -10.43 -7.02 13.08
CA CYS A 378 -9.14 -7.35 13.69
C CYS A 378 -9.21 -8.58 14.60
N HIS A 379 -10.17 -8.60 15.54
CA HIS A 379 -10.28 -9.65 16.56
C HIS A 379 -10.97 -10.93 16.09
N LEU A 380 -11.50 -10.96 14.85
CA LEU A 380 -12.34 -12.02 14.30
C LEU A 380 -13.66 -12.18 15.08
N GLY A 381 -14.44 -13.22 14.78
CA GLY A 381 -15.67 -13.53 15.48
C GLY A 381 -15.48 -13.67 17.00
N CYS A 382 -16.07 -12.75 17.75
CA CYS A 382 -15.92 -12.63 19.20
C CYS A 382 -17.19 -12.91 20.01
N ARG A 383 -18.27 -13.42 19.41
CA ARG A 383 -19.56 -13.64 20.11
C ARG A 383 -19.42 -14.50 21.36
N GLU A 384 -18.79 -15.67 21.26
CA GLU A 384 -18.57 -16.57 22.41
C GLU A 384 -17.71 -15.91 23.52
N HIS A 385 -16.79 -15.01 23.15
CA HIS A 385 -15.99 -14.24 24.11
C HIS A 385 -16.81 -13.12 24.79
N ALA A 386 -17.67 -12.44 24.04
CA ALA A 386 -18.56 -11.39 24.56
C ALA A 386 -19.66 -11.95 25.48
N GLU A 387 -20.11 -13.19 25.21
CA GLU A 387 -21.07 -13.92 26.04
C GLU A 387 -20.38 -14.59 27.26
N HIS A 388 -19.10 -14.98 27.14
CA HIS A 388 -18.36 -15.72 28.17
C HIS A 388 -16.91 -15.21 28.33
N GLU A 389 -16.68 -14.29 29.27
CA GLU A 389 -15.38 -13.64 29.50
C GLU A 389 -14.19 -14.58 29.75
N SER A 390 -14.43 -15.83 30.15
CA SER A 390 -13.41 -16.86 30.36
C SER A 390 -12.77 -17.34 29.05
N ILE A 391 -13.53 -17.33 27.95
CA ILE A 391 -13.05 -17.56 26.60
C ILE A 391 -12.39 -16.27 26.09
N LYS A 392 -11.27 -16.40 25.38
CA LYS A 392 -10.47 -15.27 24.89
C LYS A 392 -10.48 -15.20 23.37
N PRO A 393 -10.50 -13.99 22.77
CA PRO A 393 -10.51 -13.83 21.33
C PRO A 393 -9.20 -14.32 20.73
N THR A 394 -9.26 -14.86 19.52
CA THR A 394 -8.15 -15.52 18.85
C THR A 394 -7.72 -14.73 17.62
N PHE A 395 -6.45 -14.35 17.54
CA PHE A 395 -5.88 -13.56 16.44
C PHE A 395 -5.53 -14.44 15.23
N ARG A 396 -6.16 -15.61 15.14
CA ARG A 396 -5.92 -16.69 14.16
C ARG A 396 -7.28 -17.16 13.64
N PRO A 397 -7.47 -17.40 12.33
CA PRO A 397 -8.69 -18.02 11.81
C PRO A 397 -8.96 -19.38 12.45
N GLN A 398 -10.22 -19.63 12.84
CA GLN A 398 -10.71 -20.87 13.43
C GLN A 398 -12.02 -21.24 12.71
N SER A 399 -12.16 -22.49 12.29
CA SER A 399 -13.41 -23.04 11.77
C SER A 399 -13.28 -24.57 11.61
N PRO A 400 -14.38 -25.34 11.74
CA PRO A 400 -14.40 -26.73 11.27
C PRO A 400 -14.21 -26.86 9.75
N ASN A 401 -14.50 -25.79 8.98
CA ASN A 401 -14.35 -25.78 7.51
C ASN A 401 -12.93 -25.44 7.05
N LEU A 402 -12.02 -25.05 7.97
CA LEU A 402 -10.61 -24.77 7.68
C LEU A 402 -9.74 -25.94 8.16
N TYR A 403 -8.86 -26.44 7.31
CA TYR A 403 -8.02 -27.62 7.57
C TYR A 403 -6.53 -27.32 7.37
N THR A 404 -5.68 -28.05 8.08
CA THR A 404 -4.21 -27.91 8.09
C THR A 404 -3.51 -29.26 7.96
N PHE A 405 -2.30 -29.27 7.39
CA PHE A 405 -1.37 -30.42 7.42
C PHE A 405 -0.46 -30.43 8.66
N ASP A 406 -0.34 -29.29 9.35
CA ASP A 406 0.43 -29.12 10.59
C ASP A 406 -0.48 -29.33 11.81
N ASP A 407 0.08 -29.74 12.96
CA ASP A 407 -0.67 -29.98 14.21
C ASP A 407 -1.39 -28.71 14.72
N PRO A 408 -2.73 -28.67 14.76
CA PRO A 408 -3.49 -27.51 15.23
C PRO A 408 -3.12 -27.05 16.64
N HIS A 409 -2.70 -27.96 17.53
CA HIS A 409 -2.35 -27.64 18.91
C HIS A 409 -1.00 -26.91 19.05
N GLN A 410 -0.17 -26.90 17.99
CA GLN A 410 1.10 -26.17 17.95
C GLN A 410 0.96 -24.78 17.30
N MET A 411 -0.22 -24.45 16.76
CA MET A 411 -0.49 -23.18 16.07
C MET A 411 -0.89 -22.08 17.09
N PRO A 412 -0.13 -20.97 17.23
CA PRO A 412 -0.43 -19.95 18.23
C PRO A 412 -1.70 -19.17 17.87
N THR A 413 -2.66 -19.12 18.79
CA THR A 413 -3.93 -18.38 18.64
C THR A 413 -3.90 -16.97 19.23
N GLN A 414 -2.85 -16.64 19.98
CA GLN A 414 -2.69 -15.37 20.69
C GLN A 414 -2.20 -14.24 19.76
N ALA A 415 -2.16 -13.00 20.26
CA ALA A 415 -1.62 -11.82 19.57
C ALA A 415 -0.08 -11.86 19.41
N THR A 416 0.44 -12.85 18.68
CA THR A 416 1.85 -12.88 18.26
C THR A 416 2.10 -11.82 17.18
N ALA A 417 3.34 -11.36 17.02
CA ALA A 417 3.69 -10.40 15.96
C ALA A 417 3.30 -10.91 14.57
N ALA A 418 3.43 -12.22 14.30
CA ALA A 418 3.00 -12.83 13.05
C ALA A 418 1.47 -12.74 12.84
N ASN A 419 0.68 -13.02 13.87
CA ASN A 419 -0.78 -12.98 13.81
C ASN A 419 -1.31 -11.55 13.68
N VAL A 420 -0.74 -10.60 14.43
CA VAL A 420 -1.10 -9.18 14.35
C VAL A 420 -0.73 -8.60 12.98
N ASN A 421 0.48 -8.87 12.48
CA ASN A 421 0.91 -8.38 11.17
C ASN A 421 0.06 -9.01 10.04
N SER A 422 -0.31 -10.28 10.14
CA SER A 422 -1.26 -10.95 9.23
C SER A 422 -2.61 -10.23 9.14
N ILE A 423 -3.16 -9.79 10.28
CA ILE A 423 -4.41 -9.02 10.34
C ILE A 423 -4.25 -7.67 9.62
N CYS A 424 -3.21 -6.90 9.94
CA CYS A 424 -2.96 -5.59 9.31
C CYS A 424 -2.69 -5.71 7.81
N GLY A 425 -1.99 -6.77 7.38
CA GLY A 425 -1.64 -7.03 5.99
C GLY A 425 -2.85 -7.14 5.05
N ARG A 426 -3.99 -7.67 5.53
CA ARG A 426 -5.23 -7.81 4.74
C ARG A 426 -5.65 -6.52 4.04
N CYS A 427 -5.45 -5.37 4.69
CA CYS A 427 -5.83 -4.05 4.19
C CYS A 427 -4.62 -3.17 3.82
N HIS A 428 -3.56 -3.17 4.63
CA HIS A 428 -2.37 -2.32 4.43
C HIS A 428 -1.33 -2.95 3.49
N SER A 429 -1.79 -3.70 2.48
CA SER A 429 -0.93 -4.30 1.47
C SER A 429 -1.47 -4.10 0.06
N GLY A 430 -0.58 -4.27 -0.89
CA GLY A 430 -0.86 -4.20 -2.32
C GLY A 430 0.43 -3.99 -3.09
N ASP A 431 0.28 -3.91 -4.41
CA ASP A 431 1.35 -3.51 -5.31
C ASP A 431 1.15 -2.05 -5.75
N ARG A 432 2.26 -1.33 -5.88
CA ARG A 432 2.34 0.11 -6.19
C ARG A 432 3.65 0.36 -6.94
N PRO A 433 3.77 1.47 -7.71
CA PRO A 433 5.08 1.93 -8.16
C PRO A 433 6.06 2.02 -6.97
N THR A 434 7.30 1.59 -7.20
CA THR A 434 8.33 1.56 -6.15
C THR A 434 9.53 2.43 -6.51
N TYR A 435 10.15 3.01 -5.49
CA TYR A 435 11.51 3.52 -5.58
C TYR A 435 12.51 2.39 -5.90
N ALA A 436 13.71 2.73 -6.37
CA ALA A 436 14.75 1.80 -6.82
C ALA A 436 15.26 0.84 -5.74
N ALA A 437 15.01 1.14 -4.46
CA ALA A 437 15.28 0.24 -3.32
C ALA A 437 14.07 -0.62 -2.88
N GLY A 438 12.96 -0.57 -3.62
CA GLY A 438 11.78 -1.41 -3.42
C GLY A 438 10.70 -0.87 -2.48
N MET A 439 10.87 0.31 -1.88
CA MET A 439 9.81 0.96 -1.10
C MET A 439 8.70 1.46 -2.03
N ALA A 440 7.44 1.32 -1.63
CA ALA A 440 6.31 1.90 -2.34
C ALA A 440 6.40 3.44 -2.39
N THR A 441 5.82 4.05 -3.43
CA THR A 441 5.74 5.51 -3.59
C THR A 441 4.49 6.12 -2.93
N TRP A 442 3.53 5.29 -2.52
CA TRP A 442 2.24 5.68 -1.93
C TRP A 442 1.98 4.94 -0.61
N ASN A 443 0.97 5.37 0.14
CA ASN A 443 0.48 4.75 1.38
C ASN A 443 -0.40 3.53 1.10
N SER A 444 -1.02 3.01 2.16
CA SER A 444 -1.92 1.85 2.15
C SER A 444 -1.23 0.53 1.76
N THR A 445 0.10 0.54 1.72
CA THR A 445 0.97 -0.65 1.53
C THR A 445 2.03 -0.75 2.63
N GLU A 446 1.74 -0.20 3.82
CA GLU A 446 2.67 -0.15 4.96
C GLU A 446 3.15 -1.54 5.38
N PHE A 447 2.30 -2.58 5.27
CA PHE A 447 2.71 -3.97 5.52
C PHE A 447 3.68 -4.48 4.44
N THR A 448 3.39 -4.22 3.15
CA THR A 448 4.27 -4.65 2.04
C THR A 448 5.68 -4.07 2.21
N ASP A 449 5.77 -2.80 2.61
CA ASP A 449 7.02 -2.12 2.93
C ASP A 449 7.67 -2.67 4.22
N ALA A 450 6.91 -2.82 5.29
CA ALA A 450 7.38 -3.35 6.57
C ALA A 450 8.05 -4.72 6.42
N MET A 451 7.44 -5.66 5.68
CA MET A 451 7.97 -7.02 5.50
C MET A 451 9.29 -7.08 4.71
N ARG A 452 9.65 -6.03 3.96
CA ARG A 452 10.99 -5.90 3.32
C ARG A 452 12.08 -5.59 4.36
N GLY A 453 11.72 -5.02 5.51
CA GLY A 453 12.62 -4.73 6.63
C GLY A 453 12.80 -5.91 7.58
N LYS A 454 14.05 -6.31 7.86
CA LYS A 454 14.37 -7.46 8.74
C LYS A 454 13.81 -7.35 10.17
N CYS A 455 13.46 -6.15 10.64
CA CYS A 455 12.90 -5.91 11.96
C CYS A 455 11.54 -6.61 12.17
N PHE A 456 10.69 -6.66 11.14
CA PHE A 456 9.34 -7.24 11.20
C PHE A 456 9.30 -8.78 11.26
N GLN A 457 10.47 -9.43 11.35
CA GLN A 457 10.56 -10.83 11.79
C GLN A 457 10.26 -11.00 13.29
N GLN A 458 10.32 -9.91 14.07
CA GLN A 458 10.06 -9.88 15.51
C GLN A 458 9.10 -8.74 15.93
N ALA A 459 9.23 -7.57 15.30
CA ALA A 459 8.37 -6.42 15.57
C ALA A 459 6.97 -6.56 14.93
N SER A 460 5.98 -5.95 15.58
CA SER A 460 4.59 -5.89 15.11
C SER A 460 4.17 -4.48 14.71
N CYS A 461 3.09 -4.33 13.94
CA CYS A 461 2.49 -3.01 13.67
C CYS A 461 2.13 -2.27 14.98
N VAL A 462 1.69 -3.00 16.01
CA VAL A 462 1.28 -2.43 17.31
C VAL A 462 2.45 -2.14 18.26
N ASP A 463 3.70 -2.46 17.89
CA ASP A 463 4.88 -1.97 18.62
C ASP A 463 5.09 -0.46 18.45
N CYS A 464 4.56 0.11 17.37
CA CYS A 464 4.67 1.52 17.01
C CYS A 464 3.31 2.24 16.96
N HIS A 465 2.21 1.54 16.62
CA HIS A 465 0.86 2.11 16.50
C HIS A 465 -0.07 1.62 17.62
N ASP A 466 -0.97 2.49 18.07
CA ASP A 466 -2.17 2.07 18.81
C ASP A 466 -3.27 1.75 17.77
N PRO A 467 -3.87 0.54 17.77
CA PRO A 467 -4.91 0.17 16.81
C PRO A 467 -6.30 0.74 17.14
N HIS A 468 -6.49 1.33 18.33
CA HIS A 468 -7.73 1.97 18.77
C HIS A 468 -7.62 3.49 18.74
N THR A 469 -6.53 4.07 19.25
CA THR A 469 -6.41 5.52 19.47
C THR A 469 -6.15 6.30 18.18
N SER A 470 -7.08 7.19 17.83
CA SER A 470 -7.03 8.00 16.61
C SER A 470 -5.75 8.83 16.48
N ILE A 471 -4.98 8.58 15.42
CA ILE A 471 -3.79 9.38 15.07
C ILE A 471 -4.17 10.85 14.89
N GLY A 472 -5.39 11.16 14.42
CA GLY A 472 -5.78 12.50 14.02
C GLY A 472 -5.13 12.94 12.70
N SER A 473 -5.23 14.23 12.35
CA SER A 473 -4.73 14.75 11.06
C SER A 473 -3.22 14.64 10.89
N LYS A 474 -2.43 14.74 11.98
CA LYS A 474 -0.96 14.70 11.99
C LYS A 474 -0.45 13.70 13.05
N TRP A 475 0.73 13.12 12.83
CA TRP A 475 1.36 12.20 13.78
C TRP A 475 1.64 12.91 15.12
N LYS A 476 1.18 12.32 16.22
CA LYS A 476 1.17 12.94 17.56
C LYS A 476 2.40 12.64 18.42
N LYS A 477 3.10 11.53 18.17
CA LYS A 477 4.25 11.11 18.99
C LYS A 477 5.44 12.04 18.74
N SER A 478 6.19 12.32 19.82
CA SER A 478 7.49 12.98 19.73
C SER A 478 8.55 12.01 19.21
N ALA A 479 9.62 12.58 18.63
CA ALA A 479 10.79 11.80 18.21
C ALA A 479 11.37 10.91 19.33
N HIS A 480 11.24 11.33 20.60
CA HIS A 480 11.70 10.53 21.74
C HIS A 480 10.87 9.25 21.96
N GLU A 481 9.54 9.33 21.81
CA GLU A 481 8.63 8.18 21.96
C GLU A 481 8.77 7.20 20.80
N ASP A 482 9.03 7.70 19.59
CA ASP A 482 9.28 6.88 18.42
C ASP A 482 10.67 6.22 18.49
N ASP A 483 11.72 6.98 18.79
CA ASP A 483 13.08 6.44 18.99
C ASP A 483 13.10 5.41 20.13
N ALA A 484 12.31 5.60 21.21
CA ALA A 484 12.19 4.64 22.30
C ALA A 484 11.71 3.26 21.82
N SER A 485 10.90 3.19 20.75
CA SER A 485 10.47 1.94 20.15
C SER A 485 11.62 1.23 19.43
N CYS A 486 12.47 1.96 18.70
CA CYS A 486 13.71 1.41 18.11
C CYS A 486 14.69 0.94 19.21
N LEU A 487 14.80 1.71 20.29
CA LEU A 487 15.71 1.46 21.41
C LEU A 487 15.25 0.30 22.33
N LYS A 488 14.07 -0.29 22.11
CA LYS A 488 13.68 -1.61 22.69
C LYS A 488 14.69 -2.70 22.33
N CYS A 489 15.15 -2.73 21.07
CA CYS A 489 16.07 -3.75 20.56
C CYS A 489 17.48 -3.19 20.28
N HIS A 490 17.60 -1.91 19.91
CA HIS A 490 18.87 -1.27 19.58
C HIS A 490 19.52 -0.55 20.78
N GLU A 491 19.61 -1.24 21.92
CA GLU A 491 19.99 -0.65 23.22
C GLU A 491 21.33 0.09 23.23
N VAL A 492 22.27 -0.32 22.37
CA VAL A 492 23.60 0.33 22.20
C VAL A 492 23.48 1.82 21.86
N PHE A 493 22.42 2.24 21.16
CA PHE A 493 22.17 3.65 20.81
C PHE A 493 21.37 4.43 21.85
N ARG A 494 21.08 3.85 23.03
CA ARG A 494 20.50 4.60 24.17
C ARG A 494 21.50 5.64 24.70
N GLN A 495 22.79 5.33 24.66
CA GLN A 495 23.86 6.26 25.06
C GLN A 495 24.00 7.36 24.00
N ALA A 496 23.71 8.62 24.37
CA ALA A 496 23.63 9.74 23.43
C ALA A 496 24.94 10.04 22.68
N ASN A 497 26.10 9.77 23.29
CA ASN A 497 27.41 9.86 22.62
C ASN A 497 27.61 8.76 21.58
N VAL A 498 27.17 7.52 21.85
CA VAL A 498 27.23 6.40 20.89
C VAL A 498 26.27 6.64 19.74
N ARG A 499 25.07 7.17 20.02
CA ARG A 499 24.11 7.57 18.98
C ARG A 499 24.63 8.73 18.14
N ALA A 500 25.16 9.80 18.74
CA ALA A 500 25.77 10.91 17.99
C ALA A 500 26.95 10.47 17.09
N LEU A 501 27.72 9.44 17.49
CA LEU A 501 28.75 8.84 16.62
C LEU A 501 28.16 8.01 15.46
N HIS A 502 26.94 7.51 15.60
CA HIS A 502 26.20 6.78 14.56
C HIS A 502 25.42 7.71 13.61
N THR A 503 24.61 8.61 14.16
CA THR A 503 23.78 9.59 13.44
C THR A 503 24.59 10.74 12.86
N ARG A 504 25.77 11.03 13.43
CA ARG A 504 26.65 12.18 13.10
C ARG A 504 26.02 13.55 13.35
N HIS A 505 24.93 13.58 14.13
CA HIS A 505 24.19 14.77 14.49
C HIS A 505 24.31 15.07 16.00
N GLN A 506 23.97 16.30 16.39
CA GLN A 506 23.88 16.67 17.81
C GLN A 506 22.70 15.94 18.46
N ALA A 507 22.91 15.38 19.65
CA ALA A 507 21.88 14.66 20.39
C ALA A 507 20.61 15.52 20.58
N GLY A 508 19.45 14.97 20.23
CA GLY A 508 18.15 15.67 20.30
C GLY A 508 17.86 16.65 19.15
N SER A 509 18.72 16.77 18.14
CA SER A 509 18.38 17.44 16.88
C SER A 509 17.56 16.52 15.95
N GLU A 510 16.90 17.06 14.93
CA GLU A 510 16.08 16.25 13.98
C GLU A 510 16.87 15.09 13.35
N GLY A 511 18.16 15.27 13.08
CA GLY A 511 19.03 14.24 12.50
C GLY A 511 19.53 13.18 13.51
N ASP A 512 19.24 13.34 14.80
CA ASP A 512 19.53 12.32 15.82
C ASP A 512 18.40 11.27 15.95
N SER A 513 17.20 11.56 15.41
CA SER A 513 16.07 10.62 15.45
C SER A 513 16.21 9.51 14.42
N CYS A 514 16.02 8.27 14.88
CA CYS A 514 16.19 7.06 14.08
C CYS A 514 15.28 7.06 12.84
N MET A 515 14.01 7.46 12.98
CA MET A 515 13.07 7.43 11.88
C MET A 515 13.42 8.42 10.76
N ASN A 516 14.04 9.57 11.04
CA ASN A 516 14.36 10.55 9.99
C ASN A 516 15.41 10.01 9.01
N CYS A 517 16.27 9.09 9.44
CA CYS A 517 17.27 8.43 8.59
C CYS A 517 16.82 7.05 8.06
N HIS A 518 16.06 6.27 8.86
CA HIS A 518 15.73 4.88 8.55
C HIS A 518 14.30 4.64 8.04
N MET A 519 13.40 5.60 8.26
CA MET A 519 12.00 5.63 7.81
C MET A 519 11.64 7.05 7.33
N PRO A 520 12.37 7.61 6.33
CA PRO A 520 12.14 8.97 5.85
C PRO A 520 10.72 9.13 5.28
N LYS A 521 10.20 10.36 5.34
CA LYS A 521 8.93 10.74 4.70
C LYS A 521 9.12 10.77 3.18
N ILE A 522 8.69 9.71 2.49
CA ILE A 522 8.85 9.54 1.04
C ILE A 522 7.63 8.91 0.34
N ASN A 523 6.57 8.53 1.07
CA ASN A 523 5.36 7.98 0.46
C ASN A 523 4.30 9.08 0.36
N GLU A 524 3.57 9.17 -0.75
CA GLU A 524 2.33 9.95 -0.87
C GLU A 524 1.37 9.58 0.29
N GLY A 525 0.69 10.56 0.89
CA GLY A 525 -0.16 10.42 2.07
C GLY A 525 -1.40 11.34 2.07
N MET A 526 -2.00 11.54 0.91
CA MET A 526 -3.13 12.41 0.54
C MET A 526 -2.93 13.92 0.68
N GLN A 527 -2.34 14.40 1.77
CA GLN A 527 -2.13 15.83 2.08
C GLN A 527 -0.79 16.11 2.80
N ASP A 528 -0.04 15.06 3.10
CA ASP A 528 1.29 15.08 3.72
C ASP A 528 2.05 13.83 3.23
N VAL A 529 3.37 13.84 3.20
CA VAL A 529 4.16 12.64 2.88
C VAL A 529 4.29 11.75 4.11
N VAL A 530 3.90 10.48 4.04
CA VAL A 530 4.07 9.52 5.14
C VAL A 530 5.44 8.83 5.05
N ARG A 531 5.84 8.21 6.17
CA ARG A 531 7.11 7.47 6.26
C ARG A 531 7.00 6.16 5.48
N THR A 532 8.04 5.81 4.73
CA THR A 532 8.18 4.42 4.29
C THR A 532 8.29 3.52 5.52
N HIS A 533 7.58 2.40 5.49
CA HIS A 533 7.64 1.40 6.55
C HIS A 533 8.77 0.38 6.34
N THR A 534 9.46 0.46 5.21
CA THR A 534 10.70 -0.26 4.96
C THR A 534 11.80 0.35 5.83
N ILE A 535 12.17 -0.31 6.93
CA ILE A 535 13.27 0.15 7.79
C ILE A 535 14.60 -0.16 7.09
N PHE A 536 15.18 0.84 6.41
CA PHE A 536 16.36 0.68 5.53
C PHE A 536 17.57 1.48 6.02
N SER A 537 18.77 1.21 5.47
CA SER A 537 19.97 2.03 5.77
C SER A 537 19.99 3.27 4.87
N PRO A 538 20.19 4.50 5.41
CA PRO A 538 20.33 5.71 4.58
C PRO A 538 21.50 5.66 3.58
N THR A 539 22.41 4.68 3.74
CA THR A 539 23.52 4.41 2.81
C THR A 539 23.15 3.53 1.60
N ASN A 540 21.85 3.29 1.36
CA ASN A 540 21.34 2.40 0.31
C ASN A 540 21.80 2.84 -1.10
N ALA A 541 22.58 1.98 -1.77
CA ALA A 541 23.15 2.28 -3.08
C ALA A 541 22.08 2.47 -4.17
N PRO A 542 21.07 1.60 -4.37
CA PRO A 542 19.99 1.86 -5.32
C PRO A 542 19.31 3.24 -5.19
N MET A 543 18.99 3.72 -3.98
CA MET A 543 18.42 5.08 -3.81
C MET A 543 19.40 6.18 -4.22
N ILE A 544 20.63 6.11 -3.73
CA ILE A 544 21.67 7.12 -3.95
C ILE A 544 22.11 7.13 -5.42
N GLU A 545 22.22 5.98 -6.07
CA GLU A 545 22.68 5.86 -7.44
C GLU A 545 21.59 6.19 -8.47
N SER A 546 20.31 5.98 -8.14
CA SER A 546 19.17 6.29 -9.01
C SER A 546 18.63 7.72 -8.90
N ASN A 547 19.33 8.61 -8.17
CA ASN A 547 18.93 10.01 -7.95
C ASN A 547 17.55 10.17 -7.26
N GLN A 548 17.15 9.24 -6.41
CA GLN A 548 15.85 9.28 -5.75
C GLN A 548 15.93 9.86 -4.32
N PRO A 549 14.78 10.20 -3.67
CA PRO A 549 14.75 10.86 -2.36
C PRO A 549 15.62 10.15 -1.31
N ASN A 550 16.68 10.83 -0.87
CA ASN A 550 17.62 10.34 0.14
C ASN A 550 17.48 11.11 1.46
N ALA A 551 17.61 10.41 2.58
CA ALA A 551 17.33 10.95 3.90
C ALA A 551 18.18 12.19 4.28
N CYS A 552 19.40 12.32 3.76
CA CYS A 552 20.27 13.47 4.02
C CYS A 552 19.71 14.75 3.36
N ASN A 553 19.40 14.68 2.05
CA ASN A 553 18.96 15.86 1.31
C ASN A 553 17.47 16.23 1.51
N LEU A 554 16.65 15.38 2.15
CA LEU A 554 15.33 15.77 2.67
C LEU A 554 15.41 16.83 3.79
N CYS A 555 16.58 16.99 4.43
CA CYS A 555 16.87 18.13 5.31
C CYS A 555 17.86 19.11 4.65
N HIS A 556 18.91 18.58 4.02
CA HIS A 556 19.95 19.34 3.34
C HIS A 556 19.60 19.60 1.87
N LEU A 557 18.46 20.26 1.67
CA LEU A 557 17.89 20.60 0.35
C LEU A 557 18.80 21.53 -0.47
N ASP A 558 19.58 22.36 0.22
CA ASP A 558 20.52 23.34 -0.36
C ASP A 558 21.88 22.73 -0.74
N LYS A 559 22.13 21.46 -0.37
CA LYS A 559 23.39 20.75 -0.65
C LYS A 559 23.24 19.85 -1.86
N SER A 560 24.34 19.63 -2.57
CA SER A 560 24.38 18.77 -3.74
C SER A 560 24.60 17.29 -3.40
N ILE A 561 24.45 16.42 -4.40
CA ILE A 561 24.81 15.00 -4.23
C ILE A 561 26.28 14.80 -3.90
N ASP A 562 27.20 15.58 -4.49
CA ASP A 562 28.64 15.42 -4.23
C ASP A 562 29.02 15.77 -2.78
N TRP A 563 28.28 16.69 -2.14
CA TRP A 563 28.36 16.94 -0.69
C TRP A 563 27.91 15.70 0.11
N THR A 564 26.77 15.12 -0.24
CA THR A 564 26.22 13.92 0.39
C THR A 564 27.13 12.69 0.21
N LEU A 565 27.65 12.46 -1.01
CA LEU A 565 28.61 11.40 -1.31
C LEU A 565 29.94 11.57 -0.56
N GLY A 566 30.38 12.81 -0.34
CA GLY A 566 31.54 13.13 0.47
C GLY A 566 31.38 12.64 1.92
N TYR A 567 30.29 13.02 2.58
CA TYR A 567 30.02 12.60 3.95
C TYR A 567 29.68 11.11 4.09
N LEU A 568 28.97 10.52 3.12
CA LEU A 568 28.73 9.07 3.10
C LEU A 568 30.04 8.27 3.02
N ARG A 569 31.05 8.79 2.32
CA ARG A 569 32.41 8.23 2.29
C ARG A 569 33.14 8.45 3.61
N GLU A 570 33.18 9.68 4.13
CA GLU A 570 33.92 10.02 5.35
C GLU A 570 33.38 9.29 6.60
N TRP A 571 32.07 9.32 6.80
CA TRP A 571 31.44 8.89 8.06
C TRP A 571 31.13 7.40 8.13
N TYR A 572 30.88 6.77 6.97
CA TYR A 572 30.38 5.40 6.87
C TYR A 572 31.20 4.50 5.94
N ASN A 573 32.31 5.01 5.38
CA ASN A 573 33.18 4.30 4.41
C ASN A 573 32.40 3.74 3.20
N LYS A 574 31.49 4.54 2.64
CA LYS A 574 30.67 4.17 1.48
C LYS A 574 31.21 4.77 0.18
N SER A 575 31.10 3.98 -0.88
CA SER A 575 31.40 4.36 -2.26
C SER A 575 30.27 3.84 -3.15
N TYR A 576 30.00 4.58 -4.21
CA TYR A 576 28.87 4.38 -5.12
C TYR A 576 29.38 4.38 -6.57
N SER A 577 28.63 3.77 -7.48
CA SER A 577 28.96 3.67 -8.91
C SER A 577 29.09 5.06 -9.53
N SER A 578 30.32 5.47 -9.87
CA SER A 578 30.59 6.74 -10.56
C SER A 578 29.88 6.83 -11.91
N THR A 579 29.63 5.69 -12.55
CA THR A 579 28.87 5.59 -13.79
C THR A 579 27.40 5.89 -13.56
N ALA A 580 26.75 5.25 -12.57
CA ALA A 580 25.33 5.49 -12.28
C ALA A 580 25.09 6.93 -11.78
N ILE A 581 25.95 7.43 -10.87
CA ILE A 581 25.92 8.82 -10.42
C ILE A 581 26.11 9.79 -11.60
N GLY A 582 27.00 9.48 -12.56
CA GLY A 582 27.21 10.29 -13.76
C GLY A 582 26.15 10.16 -14.86
N GLN A 583 25.25 9.18 -14.77
CA GLN A 583 24.14 8.97 -15.70
C GLN A 583 22.83 9.56 -15.16
N ASN A 584 22.58 9.42 -13.86
CA ASN A 584 21.27 9.72 -13.26
C ASN A 584 21.18 11.13 -12.67
N TYR A 585 22.30 11.81 -12.41
CA TYR A 585 22.33 13.20 -11.92
C TYR A 585 22.72 14.17 -13.04
N ARG A 586 21.88 15.18 -13.28
CA ARG A 586 22.03 16.16 -14.36
C ARG A 586 23.05 17.23 -13.99
N ASP A 587 22.98 17.75 -12.77
CA ASP A 587 24.03 18.57 -12.17
C ASP A 587 24.36 18.07 -10.75
N ARG A 588 25.57 17.51 -10.60
CA ARG A 588 26.07 16.97 -9.31
C ARG A 588 26.50 18.05 -8.31
N SER A 589 26.56 19.32 -8.74
CA SER A 589 26.95 20.48 -7.95
C SER A 589 25.77 21.37 -7.54
N ALA A 590 24.62 21.25 -8.22
CA ALA A 590 23.39 21.96 -7.90
C ALA A 590 22.79 21.53 -6.54
N PRO A 591 21.99 22.39 -5.87
CA PRO A 591 21.17 21.99 -4.73
C PRO A 591 20.25 20.81 -5.07
N MET A 592 20.19 19.79 -4.20
CA MET A 592 19.40 18.59 -4.49
C MET A 592 17.90 18.87 -4.65
N ALA A 593 17.36 19.91 -4.04
CA ALA A 593 15.98 20.31 -4.28
C ALA A 593 15.71 20.64 -5.76
N GLN A 594 16.65 21.35 -6.40
CA GLN A 594 16.56 21.75 -7.80
C GLN A 594 16.78 20.57 -8.76
N GLU A 595 17.72 19.68 -8.44
CA GLU A 595 17.96 18.46 -9.21
C GLU A 595 16.73 17.53 -9.19
N TRP A 596 16.11 17.34 -8.02
CA TRP A 596 14.90 16.53 -7.83
C TRP A 596 13.66 17.12 -8.51
N LEU A 597 13.43 18.43 -8.43
CA LEU A 597 12.31 19.09 -9.13
C LEU A 597 12.39 18.96 -10.66
N ARG A 598 13.59 18.78 -11.23
CA ARG A 598 13.85 18.70 -12.69
C ARG A 598 13.86 17.26 -13.24
N GLN A 599 13.37 16.28 -12.47
CA GLN A 599 13.32 14.87 -12.89
C GLN A 599 12.04 14.48 -13.62
N ASN A 600 12.16 13.53 -14.55
CA ASN A 600 11.03 12.77 -15.08
C ASN A 600 10.66 11.57 -14.16
N HIS A 601 10.49 11.84 -12.86
CA HIS A 601 10.02 10.87 -11.87
C HIS A 601 9.04 11.55 -10.92
N GLU A 602 7.74 11.29 -11.12
CA GLU A 602 6.62 11.93 -10.41
C GLU A 602 6.80 11.88 -8.88
N PRO A 603 7.09 10.72 -8.25
CA PRO A 603 7.18 10.65 -6.78
C PRO A 603 8.39 11.40 -6.20
N THR A 604 9.44 11.65 -7.00
CA THR A 604 10.56 12.49 -6.54
C THR A 604 10.11 13.94 -6.42
N ARG A 605 9.33 14.44 -7.40
CA ARG A 605 8.84 15.83 -7.43
C ARG A 605 7.85 16.11 -6.31
N LEU A 606 7.00 15.14 -5.98
CA LEU A 606 6.05 15.22 -4.86
C LEU A 606 6.79 15.32 -3.52
N VAL A 607 7.73 14.40 -3.29
CA VAL A 607 8.47 14.33 -2.02
C VAL A 607 9.35 15.56 -1.80
N VAL A 608 10.00 16.09 -2.84
CA VAL A 608 10.79 17.33 -2.71
C VAL A 608 9.91 18.55 -2.47
N ALA A 609 8.73 18.66 -3.09
CA ALA A 609 7.77 19.73 -2.81
C ALA A 609 7.36 19.75 -1.32
N ALA A 610 7.06 18.58 -0.77
CA ALA A 610 6.72 18.43 0.65
C ALA A 610 7.92 18.67 1.58
N ALA A 611 9.14 18.27 1.20
CA ALA A 611 10.35 18.53 1.97
C ALA A 611 10.70 20.03 2.01
N ILE A 612 10.59 20.73 0.87
CA ILE A 612 10.72 22.20 0.78
C ILE A 612 9.74 22.89 1.73
N GLN A 613 8.47 22.45 1.74
CA GLN A 613 7.45 22.96 2.65
C GLN A 613 7.82 22.68 4.12
N GLN A 614 8.16 21.43 4.47
CA GLN A 614 8.47 21.04 5.85
C GLN A 614 9.69 21.80 6.42
N LYS A 615 10.65 22.18 5.58
CA LYS A 615 11.85 22.91 5.99
C LYS A 615 11.76 24.44 5.82
N GLY A 616 10.62 24.97 5.36
CA GLY A 616 10.43 26.41 5.14
C GLY A 616 11.46 26.98 4.16
N ALA A 617 11.81 26.22 3.12
CA ALA A 617 12.92 26.52 2.23
C ALA A 617 12.56 27.60 1.18
N ASN A 618 12.25 28.82 1.65
CA ASN A 618 11.79 29.95 0.83
C ASN A 618 12.67 30.26 -0.39
N TRP A 619 13.98 29.99 -0.31
CA TRP A 619 14.91 30.16 -1.44
C TRP A 619 14.57 29.29 -2.66
N ALA A 620 13.83 28.19 -2.48
CA ALA A 620 13.36 27.32 -3.54
C ALA A 620 11.98 27.72 -4.09
N LEU A 621 11.37 28.82 -3.61
CA LEU A 621 10.08 29.32 -4.10
C LEU A 621 10.05 29.52 -5.64
N PRO A 622 11.11 30.03 -6.31
CA PRO A 622 11.14 30.12 -7.77
C PRO A 622 11.18 28.76 -8.49
N ASP A 623 11.77 27.72 -7.89
CA ASP A 623 11.86 26.38 -8.48
C ASP A 623 10.58 25.55 -8.27
N ILE A 624 9.81 25.79 -7.20
CA ILE A 624 8.55 25.05 -6.92
C ILE A 624 7.32 25.64 -7.63
N ILE A 625 7.27 26.95 -7.92
CA ILE A 625 6.15 27.57 -8.65
C ILE A 625 5.86 26.90 -10.02
N PRO A 626 6.86 26.51 -10.84
CA PRO A 626 6.64 25.72 -12.06
C PRO A 626 5.90 24.39 -11.85
N LEU A 627 5.97 23.77 -10.66
CA LEU A 627 5.29 22.52 -10.34
C LEU A 627 3.75 22.70 -10.19
N LEU A 628 3.25 23.94 -10.19
CA LEU A 628 1.83 24.25 -10.35
C LEU A 628 1.29 23.95 -11.77
N ASP A 629 2.17 23.73 -12.76
CA ASP A 629 1.82 23.23 -14.10
C ASP A 629 2.34 21.80 -14.35
N ASP A 630 2.69 21.05 -13.29
CA ASP A 630 3.12 19.65 -13.41
C ASP A 630 2.02 18.81 -14.07
N PRO A 631 2.34 17.85 -14.97
CA PRO A 631 1.33 17.06 -15.66
C PRO A 631 0.55 16.10 -14.73
N TYR A 632 1.06 15.80 -13.53
CA TYR A 632 0.36 15.00 -12.52
C TYR A 632 -0.30 15.92 -11.49
N LEU A 633 -1.58 15.68 -11.20
CA LEU A 633 -2.34 16.55 -10.32
C LEU A 633 -1.82 16.51 -8.88
N MET A 634 -1.34 15.36 -8.39
CA MET A 634 -0.87 15.26 -7.02
C MET A 634 0.34 16.17 -6.76
N ASN A 635 1.27 16.25 -7.71
CA ASN A 635 2.32 17.27 -7.71
C ASN A 635 1.75 18.69 -7.68
N ARG A 636 0.73 19.01 -8.48
CA ARG A 636 0.07 20.34 -8.46
C ARG A 636 -0.58 20.65 -7.11
N GLN A 637 -1.10 19.65 -6.40
CA GLN A 637 -1.69 19.79 -5.06
C GLN A 637 -0.62 20.07 -4.00
N PHE A 638 0.47 19.28 -3.98
CA PHE A 638 1.59 19.49 -3.07
C PHE A 638 2.35 20.80 -3.38
N ALA A 639 2.49 21.16 -4.66
CA ALA A 639 3.02 22.46 -5.09
C ALA A 639 2.14 23.62 -4.60
N GLN A 640 0.81 23.51 -4.70
CA GLN A 640 -0.12 24.51 -4.15
C GLN A 640 0.07 24.69 -2.65
N LEU A 641 0.07 23.59 -1.88
CA LEU A 641 0.27 23.63 -0.43
C LEU A 641 1.64 24.22 -0.05
N CYS A 642 2.70 23.87 -0.79
CA CYS A 642 4.04 24.39 -0.59
C CYS A 642 4.13 25.91 -0.88
N VAL A 643 3.68 26.35 -2.06
CA VAL A 643 3.70 27.77 -2.47
C VAL A 643 2.86 28.64 -1.53
N GLU A 644 1.66 28.19 -1.12
CA GLU A 644 0.86 28.89 -0.10
C GLU A 644 1.61 29.02 1.23
N SER A 645 2.27 27.94 1.66
CA SER A 645 2.97 27.87 2.94
C SER A 645 4.26 28.70 2.99
N LEU A 646 4.99 28.84 1.89
CA LEU A 646 6.20 29.67 1.82
C LEU A 646 5.87 31.17 1.61
N SER A 647 4.86 31.47 0.79
CA SER A 647 4.50 32.85 0.40
C SER A 647 3.47 33.53 1.30
N GLY A 648 2.82 32.77 2.19
CA GLY A 648 1.71 33.23 3.02
C GLY A 648 0.47 33.66 2.22
N SER A 649 0.40 33.34 0.92
CA SER A 649 -0.65 33.79 0.00
C SER A 649 -1.49 32.62 -0.48
N LYS A 650 -2.80 32.63 -0.20
CA LYS A 650 -3.76 31.66 -0.74
C LYS A 650 -3.89 31.81 -2.25
N LEU A 651 -3.56 30.77 -3.01
CA LEU A 651 -3.50 30.83 -4.48
C LEU A 651 -4.90 30.85 -5.11
N ASP A 652 -5.81 30.14 -4.47
CA ASP A 652 -7.25 30.11 -4.72
C ASP A 652 -7.88 31.50 -4.48
N GLU A 653 -7.64 32.12 -3.33
CA GLU A 653 -8.20 33.43 -2.99
C GLU A 653 -7.61 34.60 -3.81
N ARG A 654 -6.28 34.58 -4.04
CA ARG A 654 -5.55 35.72 -4.65
C ARG A 654 -5.47 35.64 -6.18
N PHE A 655 -5.35 34.45 -6.74
CA PHE A 655 -5.14 34.24 -8.18
C PHE A 655 -6.24 33.39 -8.84
N GLY A 656 -7.19 32.86 -8.06
CA GLY A 656 -8.20 31.90 -8.55
C GLY A 656 -7.64 30.50 -8.85
N TYR A 657 -6.35 30.24 -8.58
CA TYR A 657 -5.70 29.00 -8.99
C TYR A 657 -6.14 27.80 -8.13
N TRP A 658 -6.42 26.69 -8.81
CA TRP A 658 -6.62 25.38 -8.18
C TRP A 658 -5.82 24.31 -8.91
N TYR A 659 -5.26 23.36 -8.15
CA TYR A 659 -4.50 22.22 -8.68
C TYR A 659 -5.24 21.38 -9.73
N TYR A 660 -6.58 21.41 -9.74
CA TYR A 660 -7.44 20.64 -10.65
C TYR A 660 -7.83 21.37 -11.94
N MET A 661 -7.29 22.58 -12.18
CA MET A 661 -7.48 23.31 -13.42
C MET A 661 -6.85 22.61 -14.62
N SER A 662 -7.42 22.82 -15.80
CA SER A 662 -6.82 22.42 -17.09
C SER A 662 -5.56 23.24 -17.38
N GLY A 663 -4.69 22.73 -18.26
CA GLY A 663 -3.48 23.44 -18.71
C GLY A 663 -3.79 24.86 -19.23
N ALA A 664 -4.82 25.00 -20.07
CA ALA A 664 -5.20 26.27 -20.68
C ALA A 664 -5.66 27.34 -19.66
N GLU A 665 -6.24 26.92 -18.54
CA GLU A 665 -6.58 27.79 -17.40
C GLU A 665 -5.32 28.14 -16.60
N ARG A 666 -4.55 27.13 -16.18
CA ARG A 666 -3.49 27.31 -15.18
C ARG A 666 -2.19 27.93 -15.71
N THR A 667 -1.74 27.66 -16.94
CA THR A 667 -0.44 28.17 -17.44
C THR A 667 -0.33 29.70 -17.37
N LYS A 668 -1.45 30.41 -17.57
CA LYS A 668 -1.53 31.88 -17.40
C LYS A 668 -1.40 32.30 -15.93
N LEU A 669 -2.07 31.59 -15.02
CA LEU A 669 -2.03 31.84 -13.59
C LEU A 669 -0.64 31.53 -13.00
N VAL A 670 -0.01 30.42 -13.39
CA VAL A 670 1.35 30.06 -12.96
C VAL A 670 2.37 31.12 -13.41
N SER A 671 2.20 31.68 -14.61
CA SER A 671 3.01 32.80 -15.10
C SER A 671 2.85 34.07 -14.23
N LEU A 672 1.63 34.40 -13.81
CA LEU A 672 1.32 35.54 -12.94
C LEU A 672 1.84 35.32 -11.50
N ILE A 673 1.61 34.14 -10.94
CA ILE A 673 2.10 33.70 -9.63
C ILE A 673 3.63 33.80 -9.57
N SER A 674 4.33 33.36 -10.62
CA SER A 674 5.78 33.50 -10.74
C SER A 674 6.22 34.96 -10.70
N GLN A 675 5.58 35.85 -11.47
CA GLN A 675 5.90 37.29 -11.49
C GLN A 675 5.66 37.98 -10.15
N GLU A 676 4.61 37.61 -9.41
CA GLU A 676 4.24 38.27 -8.15
C GLU A 676 4.88 37.69 -6.88
N LEU A 677 5.34 36.43 -6.91
CA LEU A 677 5.88 35.70 -5.74
C LEU A 677 7.37 35.35 -5.85
N ALA A 678 7.91 35.03 -7.03
CA ALA A 678 9.31 34.57 -7.15
C ALA A 678 10.36 35.67 -6.95
N GLY A 679 9.95 36.93 -6.81
CA GLY A 679 10.78 38.08 -6.46
C GLY A 679 10.65 38.54 -4.99
N ARG A 680 10.22 37.65 -4.08
CA ARG A 680 10.05 37.91 -2.65
C ARG A 680 10.90 36.98 -1.80
#